data_AF-A0A959F259-F1
#
_entry.id   AF-A0A959F259-F1
#
_cell.length_a   1.000
_cell.length_b   1.000
_cell.length_c   1.000
_cell.angle_alpha   90.00
_cell.angle_beta   90.00
_cell.angle_gamma   90.00
#
_symmetry.space_group_name_H-M   'P 1'
#
loop_
_entity.id
_entity.type
_entity.pdbx_description
1 polymer ?
#
loop_
_entity_poly.entity_id
_entity_poly.type
_entity_poly.pdbx_seq_one_letter_code
_entity_poly.pdbx_strand_id
1 'polypeptide(L)'
;MKNLLLILPIVLFACTSETPTTGSLYVNQAYELYADRVVQGEFEARAISRDSIFSNYRSPANEAFPNRIQFKFALNGKDNELPVGVNHEFVVNPIDGRAETPVIIFGEQLKAEEEPISFLPANTALRIRVDARVVMQSFADKGYYIAANGETIYKPDFKGIFVAGGAEPLNWDFDNLASRPQFQLQDPDGDGIFELEVVLNEYNPDNFTASAWKVRNDLSAYPAYESGQLLVDALYRLSLDETVLLKEADGTFRTGEKWAGVWTRDLSYSVILAMALIEPEVCKTSLRRKVKNERIVQDTGTGGSWPVSSDRVVWTLAAWEIYLVTGDRAWLEEIYPIIKNSLDDDRQFLLSPDTQLARGESSFLDWRQQTYPRWMDGVDIYLSENLGTNAVHCRSYEILSEIAAELGQPTEPYTDIASELKRGINWNLWVERAGYFGQFRYGRRHFSLSEKPEALGEALCVLYDIAFDNRKAVILENTPVMPYGIPCVYPQIPGIPPYHNDGIWPFVQAYWNWAAAREHNYAALEHGLGSIYRAAALFLTNKENMVASSGDFQGTEINSDRQLWSVAGNLAMVYRVLFGMHFEPDRLVFAPVVPPSYGGKRMLTNFRYRSAILDITLEGTGHRIASVELDGEPLESAVIPGELSGAHSLHITLDGQIDGAGKINLQEGLFHPATPQASLDDRQLRWQAAEGATQYTVFGNGKPLANTTGLTFELEALDEPVELQVQAQDAQGVVSFLSEPLLVGASPRYVEFERFSRSTPTVRAAGAMEGGYVELSLEQNTTLSFEVDAPEAGEYLLQVRYANGSGPGNTFNACALRSLYLGDQFQGVWVMPQRGQDEWSNWGMSNALRVNLAAGVNQLRLQLDPFNANMNGQINRALVDRVVVY
;
A
#
# COMPACT_ATOMS: atom_id res chain seq x y z
N MET A 1 59.71 76.10 -16.55
CA MET A 1 59.68 74.65 -16.25
C MET A 1 58.37 74.37 -15.53
N LYS A 2 57.42 73.74 -16.23
CA LYS A 2 56.97 72.33 -16.06
C LYS A 2 55.98 72.19 -14.89
N ASN A 3 54.81 71.56 -14.98
CA ASN A 3 54.02 70.99 -16.07
C ASN A 3 52.61 70.74 -15.50
N LEU A 4 51.61 70.87 -16.37
CA LEU A 4 50.22 70.44 -16.23
C LEU A 4 50.12 68.93 -15.91
N LEU A 5 49.12 68.49 -15.14
CA LEU A 5 48.50 67.17 -15.35
C LEU A 5 47.08 67.09 -14.75
N LEU A 6 46.13 66.90 -15.68
CA LEU A 6 44.76 66.42 -15.53
C LEU A 6 44.72 65.04 -14.84
N ILE A 7 43.68 64.78 -14.05
CA ILE A 7 43.16 63.43 -13.82
C ILE A 7 41.63 63.46 -13.98
N LEU A 8 41.16 62.68 -14.96
CA LEU A 8 39.76 62.39 -15.32
C LEU A 8 39.16 61.34 -14.34
N PRO A 9 37.84 61.26 -14.15
CA PRO A 9 37.20 60.25 -13.32
C PRO A 9 37.03 58.94 -14.10
N ILE A 10 37.39 57.81 -13.49
CA ILE A 10 37.07 56.46 -13.98
C ILE A 10 35.70 56.09 -13.44
N VAL A 11 34.71 56.01 -14.34
CA VAL A 11 33.40 55.39 -14.09
C VAL A 11 33.61 53.88 -14.22
N LEU A 12 33.56 53.17 -13.10
CA LEU A 12 33.47 51.71 -13.06
C LEU A 12 32.00 51.32 -13.29
N PHE A 13 31.71 50.78 -14.47
CA PHE A 13 30.49 50.01 -14.72
C PHE A 13 30.55 48.74 -13.85
N ALA A 14 29.74 48.70 -12.80
CA ALA A 14 29.43 47.47 -12.09
C ALA A 14 28.42 46.68 -12.94
N CYS A 15 28.90 45.69 -13.69
CA CYS A 15 28.06 44.58 -14.12
C CYS A 15 27.68 43.79 -12.86
N THR A 16 26.49 44.00 -12.35
CA THR A 16 25.87 43.12 -11.36
C THR A 16 25.45 41.83 -12.08
N SER A 17 26.35 40.86 -12.14
CA SER A 17 25.93 39.46 -12.25
C SER A 17 25.26 39.11 -10.92
N GLU A 18 23.93 39.01 -10.92
CA GLU A 18 23.18 38.46 -9.79
C GLU A 18 23.76 37.09 -9.45
N THR A 19 24.30 36.98 -8.23
CA THR A 19 24.72 35.71 -7.67
C THR A 19 23.44 35.03 -7.18
N PRO A 20 23.11 33.80 -7.62
CA PRO A 20 21.93 33.10 -7.12
C PRO A 20 22.01 32.97 -5.60
N THR A 21 20.91 33.29 -4.93
CA THR A 21 20.77 33.28 -3.48
C THR A 21 21.24 31.95 -2.87
N THR A 22 22.28 32.00 -2.04
CA THR A 22 22.90 30.90 -1.29
C THR A 22 22.06 30.41 -0.10
N GLY A 23 20.75 30.65 -0.10
CA GLY A 23 19.84 30.28 0.99
C GLY A 23 19.57 28.78 1.01
N SER A 24 19.47 28.20 2.21
CA SER A 24 18.97 26.85 2.39
C SER A 24 17.46 26.80 2.13
N LEU A 25 17.00 25.77 1.42
CA LEU A 25 15.59 25.50 1.17
C LEU A 25 14.95 24.71 2.33
N TYR A 26 15.72 23.79 2.93
CA TYR A 26 15.29 22.99 4.06
C TYR A 26 16.51 22.45 4.82
N VAL A 27 16.44 22.38 6.15
CA VAL A 27 17.48 21.82 7.01
C VAL A 27 16.83 20.98 8.09
N ASN A 28 17.38 19.78 8.33
CA ASN A 28 17.14 19.03 9.54
C ASN A 28 18.42 18.34 10.02
N GLN A 29 18.30 17.46 11.01
CA GLN A 29 19.43 16.73 11.58
C GLN A 29 20.10 15.73 10.63
N ALA A 30 19.40 15.32 9.56
CA ALA A 30 19.85 14.28 8.64
C ALA A 30 20.46 14.85 7.35
N TYR A 31 19.93 15.95 6.81
CA TYR A 31 20.42 16.54 5.58
C TYR A 31 20.07 18.04 5.45
N GLU A 32 20.75 18.69 4.51
CA GLU A 32 20.55 20.08 4.12
C GLU A 32 20.24 20.16 2.63
N LEU A 33 19.15 20.84 2.27
CA LEU A 33 18.75 21.15 0.91
C LEU A 33 19.02 22.64 0.62
N TYR A 34 19.60 22.91 -0.54
CA TYR A 34 19.92 24.24 -1.05
C TYR A 34 19.34 24.42 -2.46
N ALA A 35 19.35 25.65 -2.96
CA ALA A 35 18.89 25.98 -4.30
C ALA A 35 19.58 25.19 -5.42
N ASP A 36 20.83 24.74 -5.22
CA ASP A 36 21.65 24.05 -6.22
C ASP A 36 22.13 22.64 -5.82
N ARG A 37 21.93 22.22 -4.56
CA ARG A 37 22.49 20.96 -4.04
C ARG A 37 21.77 20.39 -2.83
N VAL A 38 22.05 19.13 -2.53
CA VAL A 38 21.71 18.42 -1.29
C VAL A 38 23.01 17.95 -0.65
N VAL A 39 23.11 18.07 0.68
CA VAL A 39 24.22 17.53 1.48
C VAL A 39 23.66 16.61 2.56
N GLN A 40 24.16 15.38 2.63
CA GLN A 40 23.86 14.39 3.66
C GLN A 40 25.15 13.73 4.14
N GLY A 41 25.66 14.19 5.30
CA GLY A 41 26.95 13.72 5.81
C GLY A 41 28.08 13.98 4.79
N GLU A 42 28.74 12.92 4.34
CA GLU A 42 29.81 12.98 3.32
C GLU A 42 29.28 12.99 1.87
N PHE A 43 27.97 12.77 1.70
CA PHE A 43 27.34 12.73 0.39
C PHE A 43 26.82 14.12 -0.03
N GLU A 44 27.05 14.47 -1.28
CA GLU A 44 26.56 15.66 -1.95
C GLU A 44 26.01 15.28 -3.33
N ALA A 45 24.82 15.79 -3.65
CA ALA A 45 24.33 15.89 -5.01
C ALA A 45 24.16 17.35 -5.41
N ARG A 46 24.66 17.73 -6.59
CA ARG A 46 24.67 19.11 -7.07
C ARG A 46 24.17 19.20 -8.50
N ALA A 47 23.21 20.09 -8.74
CA ALA A 47 22.81 20.49 -10.08
C ALA A 47 23.90 21.39 -10.69
N ILE A 48 24.53 20.91 -11.75
CA ILE A 48 25.54 21.66 -12.51
C ILE A 48 24.87 22.59 -13.53
N SER A 49 23.75 22.13 -14.08
CA SER A 49 22.83 22.89 -14.92
C SER A 49 21.43 22.27 -14.79
N ARG A 50 20.43 22.87 -15.43
CA ARG A 50 19.08 22.28 -15.55
C ARG A 50 19.10 20.92 -16.25
N ASP A 51 20.15 20.61 -17.00
CA ASP A 51 20.29 19.38 -17.78
C ASP A 51 21.27 18.38 -17.16
N SER A 52 21.84 18.67 -15.98
CA SER A 52 22.84 17.79 -15.39
C SER A 52 22.95 17.92 -13.87
N ILE A 53 22.96 16.76 -13.21
CA ILE A 53 23.20 16.63 -11.77
C ILE A 53 24.37 15.67 -11.57
N PHE A 54 25.28 16.00 -10.67
CA PHE A 54 26.32 15.10 -10.17
C PHE A 54 25.95 14.63 -8.78
N SER A 55 26.19 13.36 -8.45
CA SER A 55 26.03 12.82 -7.10
C SER A 55 27.22 11.93 -6.76
N ASN A 56 27.77 12.10 -5.56
CA ASN A 56 28.75 11.15 -5.01
C ASN A 56 28.10 10.11 -4.08
N TYR A 57 26.76 10.08 -4.00
CA TYR A 57 26.04 9.18 -3.10
C TYR A 57 26.44 7.74 -3.35
N ARG A 58 26.69 7.02 -2.26
CA ARG A 58 26.89 5.57 -2.25
C ARG A 58 26.06 5.06 -1.09
N SER A 59 25.23 4.05 -1.35
CA SER A 59 24.53 3.42 -0.24
C SER A 59 25.55 2.85 0.75
N PRO A 60 25.44 3.16 2.05
CA PRO A 60 26.28 2.57 3.08
C PRO A 60 25.88 1.13 3.42
N ALA A 61 24.83 0.56 2.81
CA ALA A 61 24.24 -0.70 3.23
C ALA A 61 25.21 -1.89 3.17
N ASN A 62 26.09 -1.98 2.16
CA ASN A 62 27.10 -3.05 2.07
C ASN A 62 28.18 -2.94 3.17
N GLU A 63 28.52 -1.73 3.64
CA GLU A 63 29.53 -1.50 4.69
C GLU A 63 28.98 -1.83 6.08
N ALA A 64 27.66 -1.65 6.26
CA ALA A 64 26.95 -1.92 7.50
C ALA A 64 26.20 -3.28 7.50
N PHE A 65 26.46 -4.17 6.51
CA PHE A 65 25.74 -5.43 6.38
C PHE A 65 26.06 -6.34 7.59
N PRO A 66 25.08 -6.65 8.46
CA PRO A 66 25.34 -7.34 9.71
C PRO A 66 25.80 -8.79 9.46
N ASN A 67 26.79 -9.26 10.23
CA ASN A 67 27.19 -10.66 10.21
C ASN A 67 26.27 -11.59 10.97
N ARG A 68 25.37 -11.05 11.79
CA ARG A 68 24.26 -11.81 12.37
C ARG A 68 23.09 -11.77 11.40
N ILE A 69 22.72 -12.94 10.88
CA ILE A 69 21.56 -13.09 10.00
C ILE A 69 20.40 -13.76 10.74
N GLN A 70 19.19 -13.48 10.27
CA GLN A 70 17.99 -14.18 10.66
C GLN A 70 17.33 -14.84 9.45
N PHE A 71 16.87 -16.08 9.61
CA PHE A 71 16.18 -16.82 8.55
C PHE A 71 15.18 -17.85 9.12
N LYS A 72 14.34 -18.42 8.26
CA LYS A 72 13.42 -19.53 8.53
C LYS A 72 13.42 -20.51 7.36
N PHE A 73 13.20 -21.79 7.66
CA PHE A 73 12.74 -22.74 6.66
C PHE A 73 11.24 -22.61 6.44
N ALA A 74 10.81 -23.00 5.25
CA ALA A 74 9.44 -22.85 4.80
C ALA A 74 9.00 -24.08 4.00
N LEU A 75 7.99 -24.80 4.48
CA LEU A 75 7.35 -25.85 3.68
C LEU A 75 6.42 -25.19 2.67
N ASN A 76 6.56 -25.54 1.39
CA ASN A 76 5.84 -24.93 0.26
C ASN A 76 6.03 -23.41 0.14
N GLY A 77 7.11 -22.87 0.69
CA GLY A 77 7.39 -21.43 0.68
C GLY A 77 6.58 -20.62 1.70
N LYS A 78 5.84 -21.26 2.63
CA LYS A 78 5.05 -20.56 3.66
C LYS A 78 5.79 -20.44 4.99
N ASP A 79 5.47 -19.40 5.77
CA ASP A 79 5.96 -19.21 7.14
C ASP A 79 5.31 -20.20 8.12
N ASN A 80 5.84 -21.42 8.18
CA ASN A 80 5.21 -22.53 8.90
C ASN A 80 6.18 -23.45 9.68
N GLU A 81 7.48 -23.15 9.72
CA GLU A 81 8.43 -23.93 10.51
C GLU A 81 8.40 -23.59 12.01
N LEU A 82 8.65 -22.31 12.34
CA LEU A 82 8.81 -21.82 13.71
C LEU A 82 7.66 -20.90 14.12
N PRO A 83 7.36 -20.76 15.43
CA PRO A 83 6.38 -19.79 15.90
C PRO A 83 6.62 -18.37 15.36
N VAL A 84 5.54 -17.58 15.28
CA VAL A 84 5.65 -16.19 14.81
C VAL A 84 6.59 -15.39 15.74
N GLY A 85 7.49 -14.61 15.13
CA GLY A 85 8.50 -13.83 15.84
C GLY A 85 9.76 -14.61 16.27
N VAL A 86 9.80 -15.93 16.02
CA VAL A 86 10.95 -16.78 16.33
C VAL A 86 11.67 -17.13 15.02
N ASN A 87 12.88 -16.62 14.81
CA ASN A 87 13.71 -16.92 13.64
C ASN A 87 14.94 -17.73 14.06
N HIS A 88 15.54 -18.47 13.12
CA HIS A 88 16.93 -18.90 13.31
C HIS A 88 17.81 -17.67 13.35
N GLU A 89 18.78 -17.66 14.25
CA GLU A 89 19.84 -16.66 14.29
C GLU A 89 21.18 -17.36 14.07
N PHE A 90 22.00 -16.80 13.19
CA PHE A 90 23.32 -17.33 12.91
C PHE A 90 24.33 -16.18 12.75
N VAL A 91 25.48 -16.30 13.41
CA VAL A 91 26.61 -15.39 13.20
C VAL A 91 27.48 -15.98 12.11
N VAL A 92 27.50 -15.31 10.96
CA VAL A 92 28.25 -15.71 9.78
C VAL A 92 29.70 -15.26 9.94
N ASN A 93 30.57 -16.22 10.22
CA ASN A 93 32.01 -16.01 10.32
C ASN A 93 32.73 -16.67 9.14
N PRO A 94 32.89 -15.97 8.01
CA PRO A 94 33.43 -16.59 6.81
C PRO A 94 34.93 -16.86 6.93
N ILE A 95 35.35 -18.05 6.48
CA ILE A 95 36.75 -18.41 6.22
C ILE A 95 36.92 -18.42 4.70
N ASP A 96 37.85 -17.62 4.18
CA ASP A 96 38.05 -17.43 2.73
C ASP A 96 36.77 -17.08 1.96
N GLY A 97 35.92 -16.24 2.57
CA GLY A 97 34.65 -15.78 1.99
C GLY A 97 33.53 -16.81 2.02
N ARG A 98 33.67 -17.90 2.78
CA ARG A 98 32.67 -18.98 2.87
C ARG A 98 32.31 -19.31 4.31
N ALA A 99 31.05 -19.62 4.56
CA ALA A 99 30.52 -20.10 5.84
C ALA A 99 29.50 -21.23 5.62
N GLU A 100 29.27 -22.05 6.65
CA GLU A 100 28.27 -23.12 6.64
C GLU A 100 27.54 -23.15 7.99
N THR A 101 26.22 -23.31 7.98
CA THR A 101 25.45 -23.51 9.21
C THR A 101 25.70 -24.91 9.79
N PRO A 102 25.50 -25.15 11.09
CA PRO A 102 25.28 -26.53 11.54
C PRO A 102 24.09 -27.16 10.79
N VAL A 103 23.97 -28.49 10.84
CA VAL A 103 22.74 -29.16 10.36
C VAL A 103 21.63 -28.85 11.36
N ILE A 104 20.67 -28.03 10.95
CA ILE A 104 19.57 -27.56 11.79
C ILE A 104 18.44 -28.59 11.73
N ILE A 105 17.85 -28.97 12.85
CA ILE A 105 16.67 -29.86 12.84
C ILE A 105 15.43 -29.01 12.49
N PHE A 106 14.66 -29.43 11.50
CA PHE A 106 13.46 -28.69 11.08
C PHE A 106 12.48 -28.53 12.26
N GLY A 107 12.10 -27.30 12.57
CA GLY A 107 11.21 -26.96 13.70
C GLY A 107 11.94 -26.68 15.02
N GLU A 108 13.27 -26.79 15.06
CA GLU A 108 14.09 -26.39 16.22
C GLU A 108 14.85 -25.09 15.92
N GLN A 109 14.69 -24.08 16.79
CA GLN A 109 15.36 -22.79 16.61
C GLN A 109 16.88 -22.95 16.75
N LEU A 110 17.61 -22.46 15.75
CA LEU A 110 19.04 -22.21 15.87
C LEU A 110 19.21 -20.85 16.55
N LYS A 111 19.90 -20.83 17.70
CA LYS A 111 20.24 -19.59 18.39
C LYS A 111 21.67 -19.20 18.04
N ALA A 112 21.88 -17.91 17.80
CA ALA A 112 23.22 -17.38 17.55
C ALA A 112 24.07 -17.44 18.82
N GLU A 113 25.36 -17.70 18.65
CA GLU A 113 26.34 -17.57 19.73
C GLU A 113 26.46 -16.10 20.19
N GLU A 114 26.83 -15.88 21.45
CA GLU A 114 27.12 -14.55 21.99
C GLU A 114 28.49 -14.06 21.48
N GLU A 115 28.51 -13.64 20.22
CA GLU A 115 29.65 -12.98 19.60
C GLU A 115 29.38 -11.49 19.33
N PRO A 116 30.43 -10.64 19.34
CA PRO A 116 30.27 -9.24 19.00
C PRO A 116 29.78 -9.10 17.56
N ILE A 117 28.77 -8.26 17.37
CA ILE A 117 28.27 -7.90 16.04
C ILE A 117 29.42 -7.28 15.23
N SER A 118 29.63 -7.81 14.04
CA SER A 118 30.58 -7.32 13.04
C SER A 118 29.87 -7.17 11.69
N PHE A 119 30.56 -6.67 10.69
CA PHE A 119 30.03 -6.56 9.33
C PHE A 119 30.57 -7.68 8.43
N LEU A 120 29.73 -8.16 7.52
CA LEU A 120 30.10 -9.18 6.55
C LEU A 120 30.92 -8.60 5.41
N PRO A 121 32.01 -9.24 4.98
CA PRO A 121 32.64 -8.94 3.70
C PRO A 121 31.65 -9.15 2.56
N ALA A 122 31.79 -8.35 1.50
CA ALA A 122 30.94 -8.51 0.33
C ALA A 122 31.19 -9.86 -0.38
N ASN A 123 30.15 -10.39 -1.04
CA ASN A 123 30.14 -11.68 -1.73
C ASN A 123 30.45 -12.88 -0.83
N THR A 124 29.91 -12.92 0.39
CA THR A 124 30.13 -14.03 1.32
C THR A 124 29.20 -15.20 0.99
N ALA A 125 29.74 -16.35 0.59
CA ALA A 125 28.94 -17.55 0.38
C ALA A 125 28.57 -18.23 1.70
N LEU A 126 27.30 -18.55 1.89
CA LEU A 126 26.75 -19.27 3.04
C LEU A 126 26.03 -20.54 2.57
N ARG A 127 26.45 -21.70 3.05
CA ARG A 127 25.73 -22.96 2.89
C ARG A 127 24.81 -23.19 4.09
N ILE A 128 23.51 -23.30 3.84
CA ILE A 128 22.47 -23.53 4.85
C ILE A 128 22.01 -24.99 4.76
N ARG A 129 21.90 -25.68 5.89
CA ARG A 129 21.59 -27.12 5.96
C ARG A 129 20.51 -27.42 6.99
N VAL A 130 19.51 -28.22 6.61
CA VAL A 130 18.40 -28.64 7.48
C VAL A 130 18.14 -30.15 7.40
N ASP A 131 18.00 -30.78 8.56
CA ASP A 131 17.50 -32.14 8.71
C ASP A 131 15.98 -32.14 8.73
N ALA A 132 15.37 -32.57 7.63
CA ALA A 132 13.92 -32.61 7.46
C ALA A 132 13.33 -34.01 7.65
N ARG A 133 14.09 -34.96 8.23
CA ARG A 133 13.63 -36.34 8.43
C ARG A 133 12.37 -36.42 9.27
N VAL A 134 12.18 -35.51 10.23
CA VAL A 134 10.94 -35.41 11.04
C VAL A 134 9.71 -35.14 10.17
N VAL A 135 9.83 -34.28 9.16
CA VAL A 135 8.76 -33.94 8.22
C VAL A 135 8.49 -35.14 7.31
N MET A 136 9.55 -35.71 6.73
CA MET A 136 9.44 -36.87 5.82
C MET A 136 8.84 -38.10 6.51
N GLN A 137 9.23 -38.37 7.75
CA GLN A 137 8.69 -39.45 8.56
C GLN A 137 7.21 -39.22 8.87
N SER A 138 6.80 -37.99 9.19
CA SER A 138 5.38 -37.66 9.41
C SER A 138 4.53 -37.91 8.15
N PHE A 139 5.05 -37.56 6.97
CA PHE A 139 4.39 -37.89 5.71
C PHE A 139 4.30 -39.39 5.43
N ALA A 140 5.31 -40.17 5.83
CA ALA A 140 5.29 -41.62 5.67
C ALA A 140 4.28 -42.29 6.62
N ASP A 141 4.24 -41.86 7.89
CA ASP A 141 3.45 -42.51 8.94
C ASP A 141 1.98 -42.05 8.97
N LYS A 142 1.75 -40.74 8.79
CA LYS A 142 0.43 -40.10 8.95
C LYS A 142 -0.18 -39.63 7.64
N GLY A 143 0.64 -39.47 6.59
CA GLY A 143 0.21 -38.85 5.33
C GLY A 143 0.16 -37.32 5.37
N TYR A 144 0.52 -36.69 6.50
CA TYR A 144 0.55 -35.24 6.69
C TYR A 144 1.59 -34.82 7.74
N TYR A 145 1.92 -33.54 7.78
CA TYR A 145 2.72 -32.88 8.81
C TYR A 145 1.91 -31.71 9.40
N ILE A 146 1.98 -31.51 10.72
CA ILE A 146 1.37 -30.35 11.37
C ILE A 146 2.49 -29.36 11.67
N ALA A 147 2.42 -28.20 11.02
CA ALA A 147 3.34 -27.09 11.19
C ALA A 147 3.22 -26.42 12.56
N ALA A 148 4.21 -25.61 12.95
CA ALA A 148 4.20 -24.91 14.24
C ALA A 148 3.04 -23.90 14.39
N ASN A 149 2.51 -23.40 13.27
CA ASN A 149 1.33 -22.53 13.22
C ASN A 149 0.00 -23.32 13.25
N GLY A 150 0.04 -24.65 13.36
CA GLY A 150 -1.14 -25.53 13.33
C GLY A 150 -1.64 -25.93 11.94
N GLU A 151 -1.04 -25.39 10.86
CA GLU A 151 -1.39 -25.76 9.49
C GLU A 151 -1.07 -27.25 9.24
N THR A 152 -2.05 -27.98 8.73
CA THR A 152 -1.84 -29.36 8.29
C THR A 152 -1.42 -29.36 6.83
N ILE A 153 -0.18 -29.77 6.56
CA ILE A 153 0.33 -29.97 5.21
C ILE A 153 0.17 -31.44 4.87
N TYR A 154 -0.63 -31.74 3.85
CA TYR A 154 -0.81 -33.11 3.39
C TYR A 154 0.29 -33.50 2.40
N LYS A 155 0.73 -34.76 2.45
CA LYS A 155 1.78 -35.28 1.55
C LYS A 155 1.54 -34.99 0.06
N PRO A 156 0.31 -35.08 -0.49
CA PRO A 156 0.05 -34.74 -1.90
C PRO A 156 0.28 -33.26 -2.24
N ASP A 157 0.20 -32.37 -1.26
CA ASP A 157 0.33 -30.92 -1.44
C ASP A 157 1.77 -30.44 -1.17
N PHE A 158 2.69 -31.32 -0.72
CA PHE A 158 4.08 -30.95 -0.44
C PHE A 158 4.89 -30.72 -1.73
N LYS A 159 5.50 -29.53 -1.83
CA LYS A 159 6.25 -29.06 -3.00
C LYS A 159 7.75 -28.95 -2.75
N GLY A 160 8.16 -28.69 -1.52
CA GLY A 160 9.58 -28.52 -1.18
C GLY A 160 9.80 -27.72 0.11
N ILE A 161 11.08 -27.59 0.46
CA ILE A 161 11.57 -26.80 1.58
C ILE A 161 12.33 -25.61 1.00
N PHE A 162 12.01 -24.42 1.48
CA PHE A 162 12.58 -23.16 1.03
C PHE A 162 13.22 -22.43 2.21
N VAL A 163 14.08 -21.44 1.94
CA VAL A 163 14.63 -20.55 2.96
C VAL A 163 14.17 -19.11 2.72
N ALA A 164 13.69 -18.45 3.76
CA ALA A 164 13.38 -17.02 3.81
C ALA A 164 14.27 -16.37 4.86
N GLY A 165 14.64 -15.10 4.72
CA GLY A 165 15.50 -14.46 5.70
C GLY A 165 15.68 -12.96 5.53
N GLY A 166 16.21 -12.29 6.55
CA GLY A 166 16.36 -10.84 6.59
C GLY A 166 17.67 -10.32 6.01
N ALA A 167 18.43 -11.16 5.30
CA ALA A 167 19.73 -10.82 4.76
C ALA A 167 19.75 -11.13 3.25
N GLU A 168 19.89 -10.08 2.42
CA GLU A 168 19.95 -10.19 0.95
C GLU A 168 20.97 -11.26 0.53
N PRO A 169 20.64 -12.16 -0.42
CA PRO A 169 19.48 -12.17 -1.32
C PRO A 169 18.19 -12.76 -0.73
N LEU A 170 18.22 -13.24 0.52
CA LEU A 170 17.01 -13.71 1.18
C LEU A 170 16.09 -12.53 1.50
N ASN A 171 14.79 -12.78 1.49
CA ASN A 171 13.78 -11.90 2.04
C ASN A 171 12.66 -12.68 2.72
N TRP A 172 11.75 -11.99 3.40
CA TRP A 172 10.59 -12.60 4.05
C TRP A 172 9.34 -12.61 3.16
N ASP A 173 9.51 -12.54 1.85
CA ASP A 173 8.41 -12.65 0.87
C ASP A 173 7.98 -14.11 0.70
N PHE A 174 7.35 -14.66 1.74
CA PHE A 174 6.80 -16.02 1.74
C PHE A 174 5.72 -16.21 0.66
N ASP A 175 4.96 -15.15 0.33
CA ASP A 175 3.88 -15.25 -0.65
C ASP A 175 4.42 -15.56 -2.06
N ASN A 176 5.64 -15.12 -2.39
CA ASN A 176 6.30 -15.46 -3.66
C ASN A 176 7.45 -16.46 -3.54
N LEU A 177 7.86 -16.87 -2.34
CA LEU A 177 9.05 -17.71 -2.11
C LEU A 177 9.00 -19.03 -2.90
N ALA A 178 7.83 -19.67 -2.97
CA ALA A 178 7.66 -20.90 -3.74
C ALA A 178 7.92 -20.74 -5.25
N SER A 179 7.83 -19.52 -5.78
CA SER A 179 8.14 -19.21 -7.18
C SER A 179 9.63 -18.95 -7.44
N ARG A 180 10.46 -18.94 -6.39
CA ARG A 180 11.89 -18.61 -6.42
C ARG A 180 12.73 -19.87 -6.22
N PRO A 181 12.94 -20.69 -7.28
CA PRO A 181 13.63 -21.97 -7.17
C PRO A 181 15.06 -21.85 -6.66
N GLN A 182 15.69 -20.67 -6.79
CA GLN A 182 17.01 -20.38 -6.23
C GLN A 182 17.06 -20.40 -4.70
N PHE A 183 15.91 -20.35 -4.01
CA PHE A 183 15.82 -20.46 -2.54
C PHE A 183 15.24 -21.78 -2.07
N GLN A 184 15.01 -22.74 -2.99
CA GLN A 184 14.57 -24.08 -2.66
C GLN A 184 15.76 -24.95 -2.27
N LEU A 185 15.74 -25.52 -1.06
CA LEU A 185 16.76 -26.45 -0.62
C LEU A 185 16.60 -27.79 -1.34
N GLN A 186 17.73 -28.47 -1.57
CA GLN A 186 17.81 -29.75 -2.28
C GLN A 186 18.34 -30.84 -1.36
N ASP A 187 17.87 -32.07 -1.53
CA ASP A 187 18.39 -33.27 -0.88
C ASP A 187 19.15 -34.11 -1.94
N PRO A 188 20.44 -33.83 -2.18
CA PRO A 188 21.16 -34.37 -3.32
C PRO A 188 21.47 -35.88 -3.22
N ASP A 189 21.55 -36.43 -2.01
CA ASP A 189 21.88 -37.83 -1.75
C ASP A 189 20.70 -38.65 -1.19
N GLY A 190 19.58 -38.01 -0.88
CA GLY A 190 18.35 -38.66 -0.43
C GLY A 190 18.38 -39.10 1.03
N ASP A 191 19.27 -38.51 1.84
CA ASP A 191 19.44 -38.85 3.26
C ASP A 191 18.50 -38.09 4.19
N GLY A 192 17.72 -37.15 3.64
CA GLY A 192 16.77 -36.29 4.35
C GLY A 192 17.38 -34.98 4.88
N ILE A 193 18.64 -34.68 4.55
CA ILE A 193 19.30 -33.41 4.82
C ILE A 193 19.25 -32.53 3.57
N PHE A 194 18.48 -31.46 3.66
CA PHE A 194 18.31 -30.49 2.59
C PHE A 194 19.33 -29.38 2.73
N GLU A 195 19.88 -28.91 1.61
CA GLU A 195 20.91 -27.88 1.57
C GLU A 195 20.72 -26.85 0.45
N LEU A 196 21.25 -25.65 0.70
CA LEU A 196 21.27 -24.54 -0.24
C LEU A 196 22.54 -23.70 -0.01
N GLU A 197 23.16 -23.21 -1.09
CA GLU A 197 24.21 -22.19 -1.02
C GLU A 197 23.65 -20.84 -1.49
N VAL A 198 23.87 -19.78 -0.71
CA VAL A 198 23.48 -18.39 -1.03
C VAL A 198 24.68 -17.47 -0.90
N VAL A 199 24.73 -16.39 -1.68
CA VAL A 199 25.81 -15.38 -1.59
C VAL A 199 25.27 -14.14 -0.89
N LEU A 200 25.65 -13.93 0.37
CA LEU A 200 25.26 -12.78 1.19
C LEU A 200 26.13 -11.55 0.90
N ASN A 201 25.57 -10.37 1.20
CA ASN A 201 26.21 -9.07 0.97
C ASN A 201 26.80 -8.97 -0.44
N GLU A 202 26.03 -9.41 -1.45
CA GLU A 202 26.54 -9.44 -2.82
C GLU A 202 26.93 -8.03 -3.27
N TYR A 203 28.18 -7.87 -3.69
CA TYR A 203 28.64 -6.63 -4.29
C TYR A 203 28.13 -6.58 -5.72
N ASN A 204 27.10 -5.77 -5.94
CA ASN A 204 26.66 -5.47 -7.29
C ASN A 204 27.23 -4.11 -7.73
N PRO A 205 28.14 -4.06 -8.72
CA PRO A 205 28.64 -2.80 -9.27
C PRO A 205 27.55 -1.94 -9.94
N ASP A 206 26.38 -2.51 -10.25
CA ASP A 206 25.21 -1.79 -10.76
C ASP A 206 24.33 -1.22 -9.63
N ASN A 207 24.57 -1.60 -8.35
CA ASN A 207 23.88 -1.03 -7.17
C ASN A 207 24.46 0.34 -6.75
N PHE A 208 25.45 0.85 -7.48
CA PHE A 208 25.89 2.23 -7.35
C PHE A 208 24.95 3.12 -8.16
N THR A 209 24.39 4.13 -7.51
CA THR A 209 23.68 5.20 -8.24
C THR A 209 24.64 5.76 -9.28
N ALA A 210 24.12 6.11 -10.45
CA ALA A 210 24.93 6.80 -11.45
C ALA A 210 25.65 7.98 -10.76
N SER A 211 26.91 8.24 -11.11
CA SER A 211 27.62 9.39 -10.52
C SER A 211 27.21 10.71 -11.17
N ALA A 212 26.51 10.65 -12.31
CA ALA A 212 25.99 11.81 -13.00
C ALA A 212 24.74 11.44 -13.81
N TRP A 213 23.76 12.33 -13.75
CA TRP A 213 22.62 12.36 -14.66
C TRP A 213 22.81 13.50 -15.65
N LYS A 214 22.40 13.25 -16.89
CA LYS A 214 22.27 14.23 -17.96
C LYS A 214 21.03 13.89 -18.76
N VAL A 215 20.25 14.90 -19.14
CA VAL A 215 19.11 14.73 -20.05
C VAL A 215 19.57 13.96 -21.29
N ARG A 216 18.80 12.92 -21.67
CA ARG A 216 19.11 12.08 -22.84
C ARG A 216 18.06 12.19 -23.92
N ASN A 217 16.82 12.46 -23.55
CA ASN A 217 15.69 12.49 -24.47
C ASN A 217 15.31 13.93 -24.87
N ASP A 218 14.56 14.05 -25.97
CA ASP A 218 13.97 15.32 -26.39
C ASP A 218 12.76 15.65 -25.51
N LEU A 219 12.87 16.76 -24.77
CA LEU A 219 11.83 17.23 -23.85
C LEU A 219 11.01 18.39 -24.42
N SER A 220 11.24 18.80 -25.68
CA SER A 220 10.61 19.99 -26.29
C SER A 220 9.09 19.91 -26.41
N ALA A 221 8.52 18.70 -26.38
CA ALA A 221 7.08 18.47 -26.38
C ALA A 221 6.41 18.80 -25.04
N TYR A 222 7.16 18.80 -23.93
CA TYR A 222 6.66 19.02 -22.58
C TYR A 222 6.71 20.50 -22.17
N PRO A 223 5.97 20.89 -21.11
CA PRO A 223 6.10 22.21 -20.50
C PRO A 223 7.52 22.41 -19.95
N ALA A 224 8.10 23.59 -20.11
CA ALA A 224 9.42 23.93 -19.59
C ALA A 224 9.29 24.74 -18.30
N TYR A 225 9.88 24.22 -17.21
CA TYR A 225 9.91 24.88 -15.91
C TYR A 225 11.26 25.54 -15.66
N GLU A 226 11.24 26.77 -15.15
CA GLU A 226 12.42 27.55 -14.79
C GLU A 226 12.21 28.31 -13.49
N SER A 227 13.22 28.34 -12.62
CA SER A 227 13.17 29.08 -11.36
C SER A 227 14.56 29.56 -10.91
N GLY A 228 14.60 30.21 -9.74
CA GLY A 228 15.86 30.51 -9.03
C GLY A 228 16.45 29.30 -8.29
N GLN A 229 15.72 28.18 -8.20
CA GLN A 229 16.15 26.96 -7.54
C GLN A 229 16.62 25.93 -8.60
N LEU A 230 17.87 26.07 -9.03
CA LEU A 230 18.47 25.25 -10.10
C LEU A 230 18.30 23.74 -9.90
N LEU A 231 18.37 23.25 -8.66
CA LEU A 231 18.15 21.84 -8.36
C LEU A 231 16.72 21.39 -8.64
N VAL A 232 15.72 22.21 -8.31
CA VAL A 232 14.30 21.92 -8.59
C VAL A 232 14.07 21.87 -10.10
N ASP A 233 14.65 22.83 -10.86
CA ASP A 233 14.60 22.83 -12.33
C ASP A 233 15.20 21.54 -12.92
N ALA A 234 16.36 21.12 -12.41
CA ALA A 234 17.04 19.92 -12.88
C ALA A 234 16.26 18.64 -12.56
N LEU A 235 15.67 18.55 -11.37
CA LEU A 235 14.84 17.40 -10.97
C LEU A 235 13.53 17.31 -11.76
N TYR A 236 12.89 18.45 -12.06
CA TYR A 236 11.74 18.48 -12.97
C TYR A 236 12.10 17.90 -14.35
N ARG A 237 13.26 18.29 -14.90
CA ARG A 237 13.74 17.77 -16.19
C ARG A 237 14.16 16.31 -16.13
N LEU A 238 14.71 15.85 -15.01
CA LEU A 238 14.96 14.43 -14.75
C LEU A 238 13.66 13.63 -14.80
N SER A 239 12.61 14.08 -14.13
CA SER A 239 11.31 13.41 -14.16
C SER A 239 10.69 13.39 -15.55
N LEU A 240 10.83 14.45 -16.35
CA LEU A 240 10.40 14.44 -17.76
C LEU A 240 11.23 13.47 -18.62
N ASP A 241 12.55 13.42 -18.42
CA ASP A 241 13.45 12.48 -19.11
C ASP A 241 13.06 11.02 -18.79
N GLU A 242 12.75 10.73 -17.53
CA GLU A 242 12.23 9.42 -17.11
C GLU A 242 10.82 9.14 -17.64
N THR A 243 9.95 10.15 -17.76
CA THR A 243 8.61 10.00 -18.37
C THR A 243 8.73 9.50 -19.81
N VAL A 244 9.69 9.99 -20.59
CA VAL A 244 9.94 9.49 -21.97
C VAL A 244 10.33 8.01 -21.96
N LEU A 245 11.17 7.59 -21.01
CA LEU A 245 11.64 6.20 -20.88
C LEU A 245 10.56 5.23 -20.40
N LEU A 246 9.48 5.73 -19.79
CA LEU A 246 8.38 4.93 -19.29
C LEU A 246 7.27 4.69 -20.33
N LYS A 247 7.34 5.33 -21.48
CA LYS A 247 6.38 5.14 -22.58
C LYS A 247 6.75 3.90 -23.38
N GLU A 248 5.82 2.95 -23.44
CA GLU A 248 5.96 1.73 -24.22
C GLU A 248 5.52 1.96 -25.69
N ALA A 249 5.99 1.10 -26.58
CA ALA A 249 5.72 1.21 -28.01
C ALA A 249 4.24 1.04 -28.38
N ASP A 250 3.44 0.43 -27.50
CA ASP A 250 2.00 0.25 -27.67
C ASP A 250 1.16 1.45 -27.20
N GLY A 251 1.83 2.55 -26.79
CA GLY A 251 1.18 3.77 -26.33
C GLY A 251 0.68 3.69 -24.89
N THR A 252 1.13 2.70 -24.11
CA THR A 252 0.88 2.63 -22.66
C THR A 252 2.08 3.12 -21.85
N PHE A 253 1.86 3.41 -20.57
CA PHE A 253 2.94 3.52 -19.59
C PHE A 253 3.31 2.15 -19.04
N ARG A 254 4.61 1.91 -18.84
CA ARG A 254 5.08 0.92 -17.88
C ARG A 254 5.15 1.53 -16.48
N THR A 255 5.19 0.66 -15.49
CA THR A 255 5.08 1.06 -14.07
C THR A 255 6.43 1.49 -13.47
N GLY A 256 7.53 0.90 -13.92
CA GLY A 256 8.90 1.31 -13.55
C GLY A 256 9.95 0.61 -14.40
N GLU A 257 11.24 0.87 -14.17
CA GLU A 257 12.33 0.16 -14.85
C GLU A 257 12.15 -1.36 -14.77
N LYS A 258 11.93 -1.88 -13.57
CA LYS A 258 11.80 -3.32 -13.34
C LYS A 258 10.36 -3.82 -13.55
N TRP A 259 9.37 -2.95 -13.43
CA TRP A 259 7.94 -3.30 -13.48
C TRP A 259 7.35 -3.00 -14.87
N ALA A 260 7.36 -4.02 -15.73
CA ALA A 260 6.75 -3.91 -17.05
C ALA A 260 5.21 -3.96 -16.98
N GLY A 261 4.56 -3.32 -17.94
CA GLY A 261 3.10 -3.34 -18.09
C GLY A 261 2.35 -2.34 -17.20
N VAL A 262 1.03 -2.32 -17.39
CA VAL A 262 0.11 -1.36 -16.76
C VAL A 262 -0.53 -1.96 -15.52
N TRP A 263 -0.34 -1.28 -14.40
CA TRP A 263 -0.98 -1.60 -13.12
C TRP A 263 -2.01 -0.50 -12.82
N THR A 264 -3.22 -0.89 -12.44
CA THR A 264 -4.36 0.00 -12.16
C THR A 264 -3.97 1.05 -11.13
N ARG A 265 -3.41 0.67 -9.98
CA ARG A 265 -3.09 1.61 -8.89
C ARG A 265 -1.98 2.59 -9.26
N ASP A 266 -0.86 2.06 -9.71
CA ASP A 266 0.33 2.82 -10.09
C ASP A 266 0.02 3.86 -11.15
N LEU A 267 -0.66 3.44 -12.22
CA LEU A 267 -1.10 4.35 -13.27
C LEU A 267 -2.06 5.40 -12.70
N SER A 268 -3.07 4.99 -11.93
CA SER A 268 -4.14 5.91 -11.53
C SER A 268 -3.64 7.03 -10.63
N TYR A 269 -2.82 6.72 -9.63
CA TYR A 269 -2.20 7.74 -8.78
C TYR A 269 -1.27 8.65 -9.59
N SER A 270 -0.52 8.10 -10.55
CA SER A 270 0.35 8.88 -11.43
C SER A 270 -0.42 9.86 -12.33
N VAL A 271 -1.57 9.42 -12.86
CA VAL A 271 -2.49 10.24 -13.67
C VAL A 271 -2.97 11.44 -12.88
N ILE A 272 -3.42 11.21 -11.64
CA ILE A 272 -3.91 12.27 -10.73
C ILE A 272 -2.78 13.25 -10.39
N LEU A 273 -1.58 12.75 -10.07
CA LEU A 273 -0.45 13.60 -9.69
C LEU A 273 0.03 14.51 -10.83
N ALA A 274 0.32 13.94 -12.01
CA ALA A 274 0.87 14.72 -13.12
C ALA A 274 0.64 14.15 -14.53
N MET A 275 0.47 12.83 -14.70
CA MET A 275 0.51 12.23 -16.05
C MET A 275 -0.65 12.68 -16.94
N ALA A 276 -1.83 12.98 -16.37
CA ALA A 276 -2.95 13.55 -17.13
C ALA A 276 -2.58 14.90 -17.79
N LEU A 277 -1.71 15.69 -17.15
CA LEU A 277 -1.35 17.04 -17.55
C LEU A 277 -0.41 17.07 -18.75
N ILE A 278 0.44 16.05 -18.89
CA ILE A 278 1.52 16.04 -19.87
C ILE A 278 1.38 14.95 -20.94
N GLU A 279 0.66 13.86 -20.65
CA GLU A 279 0.49 12.71 -21.56
C GLU A 279 -0.94 12.11 -21.50
N PRO A 280 -2.01 12.92 -21.69
CA PRO A 280 -3.39 12.45 -21.48
C PRO A 280 -3.79 11.27 -22.38
N GLU A 281 -3.30 11.20 -23.62
CA GLU A 281 -3.63 10.11 -24.55
C GLU A 281 -2.94 8.78 -24.20
N VAL A 282 -1.71 8.83 -23.68
CA VAL A 282 -1.04 7.65 -23.11
C VAL A 282 -1.79 7.18 -21.87
N CYS A 283 -2.27 8.10 -21.04
CA CYS A 283 -3.10 7.79 -19.87
C CYS A 283 -4.40 7.08 -20.26
N LYS A 284 -5.17 7.61 -21.24
CA LYS A 284 -6.39 6.97 -21.74
C LYS A 284 -6.12 5.56 -22.26
N THR A 285 -5.07 5.40 -23.07
CA THR A 285 -4.66 4.10 -23.63
C THR A 285 -4.30 3.10 -22.53
N SER A 286 -3.57 3.55 -21.52
CA SER A 286 -3.18 2.73 -20.37
C SER A 286 -4.40 2.35 -19.50
N LEU A 287 -5.32 3.28 -19.21
CA LEU A 287 -6.52 3.00 -18.42
C LEU A 287 -7.44 1.99 -19.12
N ARG A 288 -7.61 2.09 -20.45
CA ARG A 288 -8.37 1.10 -21.24
C ARG A 288 -7.80 -0.31 -21.13
N ARG A 289 -6.49 -0.46 -20.92
CA ARG A 289 -5.84 -1.77 -20.71
C ARG A 289 -6.31 -2.45 -19.42
N LYS A 290 -6.83 -1.68 -18.47
CA LYS A 290 -7.35 -2.13 -17.17
C LYS A 290 -8.87 -2.21 -17.14
N VAL A 291 -9.49 -2.42 -18.30
CA VAL A 291 -10.92 -2.64 -18.44
C VAL A 291 -11.19 -3.99 -19.08
N LYS A 292 -12.12 -4.76 -18.51
CA LYS A 292 -12.58 -6.05 -19.04
C LYS A 292 -14.08 -6.17 -18.83
N ASN A 293 -14.85 -6.46 -19.88
CA ASN A 293 -16.31 -6.57 -19.83
C ASN A 293 -16.99 -5.35 -19.18
N GLU A 294 -16.57 -4.15 -19.60
CA GLU A 294 -17.03 -2.86 -19.05
C GLU A 294 -16.89 -2.76 -17.52
N ARG A 295 -15.83 -3.36 -16.96
CA ARG A 295 -15.49 -3.28 -15.55
C ARG A 295 -14.02 -2.98 -15.38
N ILE A 296 -13.69 -2.29 -14.30
CA ILE A 296 -12.31 -2.00 -13.91
C ILE A 296 -11.64 -3.29 -13.43
N VAL A 297 -10.40 -3.54 -13.84
CA VAL A 297 -9.62 -4.71 -13.43
C VAL A 297 -8.81 -4.38 -12.17
N GLN A 298 -8.87 -5.26 -11.16
CA GLN A 298 -7.99 -5.22 -9.99
C GLN A 298 -6.61 -5.81 -10.34
N ASP A 299 -5.54 -5.24 -9.77
CA ASP A 299 -4.18 -5.77 -9.88
C ASP A 299 -3.95 -6.95 -8.93
N THR A 300 -2.69 -7.33 -8.71
CA THR A 300 -2.28 -8.26 -7.65
C THR A 300 -2.75 -7.77 -6.28
N GLY A 301 -3.02 -8.73 -5.40
CA GLY A 301 -3.58 -8.50 -4.08
C GLY A 301 -3.97 -9.80 -3.39
N THR A 302 -4.18 -9.72 -2.08
CA THR A 302 -4.42 -10.90 -1.24
C THR A 302 -5.59 -11.76 -1.75
N GLY A 303 -5.49 -13.09 -1.61
CA GLY A 303 -6.61 -14.02 -1.75
C GLY A 303 -7.17 -14.19 -3.16
N GLY A 304 -6.44 -13.77 -4.18
CA GLY A 304 -6.92 -13.71 -5.55
C GLY A 304 -7.52 -12.37 -5.92
N SER A 305 -6.98 -11.29 -5.35
CA SER A 305 -7.31 -9.90 -5.65
C SER A 305 -8.79 -9.59 -5.40
N TRP A 306 -9.57 -9.21 -6.42
CA TRP A 306 -10.97 -8.84 -6.19
C TRP A 306 -11.83 -10.05 -5.80
N PRO A 307 -12.66 -9.95 -4.74
CA PRO A 307 -13.01 -8.74 -3.99
C PRO A 307 -12.26 -8.56 -2.66
N VAL A 308 -11.25 -9.38 -2.38
CA VAL A 308 -10.43 -9.26 -1.16
C VAL A 308 -9.66 -7.94 -1.18
N SER A 309 -9.08 -7.57 -2.31
CA SER A 309 -8.62 -6.21 -2.61
C SER A 309 -9.70 -5.51 -3.43
N SER A 310 -10.08 -4.30 -3.02
CA SER A 310 -11.23 -3.58 -3.60
C SER A 310 -10.92 -2.15 -4.01
N ASP A 311 -9.65 -1.78 -4.09
CA ASP A 311 -9.18 -0.43 -4.38
C ASP A 311 -8.99 -0.13 -5.88
N ARG A 312 -9.31 -1.09 -6.78
CA ARG A 312 -9.37 -0.88 -8.24
C ARG A 312 -10.12 0.39 -8.65
N VAL A 313 -11.08 0.82 -7.83
CA VAL A 313 -11.88 2.03 -8.03
C VAL A 313 -11.06 3.32 -8.07
N VAL A 314 -9.77 3.32 -7.69
CA VAL A 314 -8.86 4.46 -7.93
C VAL A 314 -8.77 4.82 -9.41
N TRP A 315 -9.02 3.86 -10.31
CA TRP A 315 -9.17 4.08 -11.75
C TRP A 315 -10.20 5.17 -12.07
N THR A 316 -11.29 5.25 -11.29
CA THR A 316 -12.34 6.28 -11.44
C THR A 316 -11.79 7.68 -11.24
N LEU A 317 -10.94 7.89 -10.23
CA LEU A 317 -10.32 9.17 -9.93
C LEU A 317 -9.41 9.62 -11.09
N ALA A 318 -8.61 8.69 -11.62
CA ALA A 318 -7.74 8.95 -12.76
C ALA A 318 -8.51 9.25 -14.06
N ALA A 319 -9.55 8.46 -14.33
CA ALA A 319 -10.39 8.65 -15.51
C ALA A 319 -11.10 10.01 -15.49
N TRP A 320 -11.57 10.44 -14.32
CA TRP A 320 -12.15 11.77 -14.10
C TRP A 320 -11.12 12.88 -14.28
N GLU A 321 -9.92 12.74 -13.72
CA GLU A 321 -8.86 13.75 -13.88
C GLU A 321 -8.53 14.01 -15.36
N ILE A 322 -8.46 12.95 -16.18
CA ILE A 322 -8.26 13.10 -17.63
C ILE A 322 -9.39 13.91 -18.26
N TYR A 323 -10.64 13.70 -17.87
CA TYR A 323 -11.76 14.51 -18.36
C TYR A 323 -11.62 15.97 -17.94
N LEU A 324 -11.30 16.26 -16.68
CA LEU A 324 -11.13 17.63 -16.19
C LEU A 324 -10.06 18.40 -17.00
N VAL A 325 -8.93 17.74 -17.29
CA VAL A 325 -7.81 18.33 -18.01
C VAL A 325 -8.10 18.49 -19.51
N THR A 326 -8.81 17.54 -20.12
CA THR A 326 -9.00 17.51 -21.59
C THR A 326 -10.33 18.10 -22.07
N GLY A 327 -11.36 18.11 -21.23
CA GLY A 327 -12.74 18.41 -21.62
C GLY A 327 -13.36 17.39 -22.59
N ASP A 328 -12.74 16.21 -22.76
CA ASP A 328 -13.15 15.23 -23.76
C ASP A 328 -14.47 14.54 -23.38
N ARG A 329 -15.54 14.96 -24.06
CA ARG A 329 -16.88 14.43 -23.83
C ARG A 329 -17.03 12.96 -24.25
N ALA A 330 -16.32 12.51 -25.29
CA ALA A 330 -16.38 11.13 -25.73
C ALA A 330 -15.71 10.20 -24.71
N TRP A 331 -14.62 10.65 -24.09
CA TRP A 331 -14.02 9.96 -22.96
C TRP A 331 -14.99 9.84 -21.79
N LEU A 332 -15.70 10.91 -21.44
CA LEU A 332 -16.70 10.89 -20.37
C LEU A 332 -17.82 9.86 -20.61
N GLU A 333 -18.33 9.79 -21.85
CA GLU A 333 -19.34 8.80 -22.26
C GLU A 333 -18.83 7.37 -22.20
N GLU A 334 -17.54 7.15 -22.51
CA GLU A 334 -16.89 5.83 -22.43
C GLU A 334 -16.72 5.34 -20.99
N ILE A 335 -16.26 6.21 -20.09
CA ILE A 335 -15.92 5.81 -18.72
C ILE A 335 -17.15 5.60 -17.83
N TYR A 336 -18.27 6.27 -18.11
CA TYR A 336 -19.48 6.19 -17.29
C TYR A 336 -20.00 4.75 -17.07
N PRO A 337 -20.29 3.94 -18.11
CA PRO A 337 -20.75 2.56 -17.91
C PRO A 337 -19.69 1.69 -17.22
N ILE A 338 -18.40 1.94 -17.45
CA ILE A 338 -17.30 1.18 -16.82
C ILE A 338 -17.29 1.38 -15.30
N ILE A 339 -17.34 2.64 -14.87
CA ILE A 339 -17.34 3.03 -13.45
C ILE A 339 -18.63 2.54 -12.80
N LYS A 340 -19.78 2.82 -13.42
CA LYS A 340 -21.10 2.44 -12.91
C LYS A 340 -21.20 0.94 -12.69
N ASN A 341 -20.87 0.12 -13.69
CA ASN A 341 -20.96 -1.33 -13.59
C ASN A 341 -20.03 -1.90 -12.50
N SER A 342 -18.83 -1.32 -12.34
CA SER A 342 -17.89 -1.75 -11.32
C SER A 342 -18.39 -1.46 -9.90
N LEU A 343 -18.85 -0.22 -9.66
CA LEU A 343 -19.37 0.20 -8.36
C LEU A 343 -20.74 -0.44 -8.03
N ASP A 344 -21.53 -0.78 -9.04
CA ASP A 344 -22.78 -1.54 -8.87
C ASP A 344 -22.54 -2.98 -8.44
N ASP A 345 -21.50 -3.65 -8.98
CA ASP A 345 -21.13 -4.98 -8.51
C ASP A 345 -20.56 -4.93 -7.08
N ASP A 346 -19.68 -3.95 -6.82
CA ASP A 346 -19.01 -3.77 -5.53
C ASP A 346 -20.03 -3.55 -4.38
N ARG A 347 -21.04 -2.69 -4.57
CA ARG A 347 -22.02 -2.38 -3.51
C ARG A 347 -22.94 -3.54 -3.11
N GLN A 348 -22.98 -4.63 -3.89
CA GLN A 348 -23.82 -5.78 -3.54
C GLN A 348 -23.34 -6.49 -2.27
N PHE A 349 -22.05 -6.42 -1.96
CA PHE A 349 -21.49 -7.14 -0.81
C PHE A 349 -20.24 -6.53 -0.17
N LEU A 350 -19.60 -5.51 -0.76
CA LEU A 350 -18.47 -4.84 -0.14
C LEU A 350 -18.88 -3.84 0.96
N LEU A 351 -20.02 -3.17 0.81
CA LEU A 351 -20.46 -2.20 1.82
C LEU A 351 -20.94 -2.94 3.07
N SER A 352 -20.32 -2.61 4.19
CA SER A 352 -20.67 -3.13 5.50
C SER A 352 -22.03 -2.57 5.93
N PRO A 353 -23.03 -3.41 6.25
CA PRO A 353 -24.34 -2.90 6.66
C PRO A 353 -24.30 -2.12 7.98
N ASP A 354 -23.31 -2.39 8.84
CA ASP A 354 -23.18 -1.79 10.17
C ASP A 354 -22.52 -0.40 10.13
N THR A 355 -21.50 -0.22 9.28
CA THR A 355 -20.67 0.98 9.25
C THR A 355 -20.82 1.79 7.96
N GLN A 356 -21.43 1.21 6.92
CA GLN A 356 -21.46 1.68 5.54
C GLN A 356 -20.07 1.81 4.88
N LEU A 357 -19.02 1.32 5.54
CA LEU A 357 -17.67 1.30 4.97
C LEU A 357 -17.53 0.16 3.96
N ALA A 358 -16.80 0.42 2.88
CA ALA A 358 -16.34 -0.59 1.95
C ALA A 358 -15.29 -1.49 2.62
N ARG A 359 -15.47 -2.79 2.41
CA ARG A 359 -14.58 -3.87 2.81
C ARG A 359 -13.48 -4.12 1.78
N GLY A 360 -12.35 -4.61 2.24
CA GLY A 360 -11.24 -5.09 1.41
C GLY A 360 -9.92 -4.41 1.76
N GLU A 361 -8.83 -4.97 1.21
CA GLU A 361 -7.44 -4.61 1.48
C GLU A 361 -7.14 -3.11 1.36
N SER A 362 -6.19 -2.65 2.16
CA SER A 362 -5.73 -1.26 2.14
C SER A 362 -5.13 -0.91 0.78
N SER A 363 -5.53 0.25 0.26
CA SER A 363 -5.03 0.69 -1.04
C SER A 363 -3.52 0.78 -1.04
N PHE A 364 -2.95 0.36 -2.16
CA PHE A 364 -1.53 0.13 -2.45
C PHE A 364 -0.71 -0.80 -1.55
N LEU A 365 -1.13 -1.02 -0.31
CA LEU A 365 -0.45 -1.81 0.72
C LEU A 365 -0.77 -3.31 0.58
N ASP A 366 -0.63 -3.85 -0.62
CA ASP A 366 -1.11 -5.18 -1.04
C ASP A 366 -0.25 -6.36 -0.57
N TRP A 367 0.86 -6.07 0.13
CA TRP A 367 1.66 -7.08 0.80
C TRP A 367 1.21 -7.18 2.23
N ARG A 368 0.16 -7.97 2.47
CA ARG A 368 -0.53 -8.04 3.79
C ARG A 368 0.40 -8.18 4.99
N GLN A 369 1.51 -8.91 4.85
CA GLN A 369 2.47 -9.11 5.94
C GLN A 369 3.11 -7.79 6.42
N GLN A 370 3.17 -6.78 5.55
CA GLN A 370 3.80 -5.49 5.85
C GLN A 370 2.89 -4.54 6.65
N THR A 371 1.59 -4.81 6.74
CA THR A 371 0.63 -3.82 7.28
C THR A 371 -0.47 -4.41 8.16
N TYR A 372 -0.69 -5.71 8.11
CA TYR A 372 -1.67 -6.44 8.91
C TYR A 372 -1.01 -7.38 9.94
N PRO A 373 -1.70 -7.72 11.04
CA PRO A 373 -1.23 -8.78 11.91
C PRO A 373 -1.18 -10.12 11.18
N ARG A 374 -0.11 -10.90 11.40
CA ARG A 374 0.18 -12.14 10.67
C ARG A 374 -0.93 -13.21 10.69
N TRP A 375 -1.82 -13.17 11.69
CA TRP A 375 -2.92 -14.12 11.80
C TRP A 375 -4.04 -13.86 10.77
N MET A 376 -4.13 -12.65 10.19
CA MET A 376 -5.17 -12.31 9.22
C MET A 376 -4.93 -13.00 7.88
N ASP A 377 -5.87 -13.84 7.47
CA ASP A 377 -5.88 -14.47 6.15
C ASP A 377 -6.73 -13.69 5.13
N GLY A 378 -6.87 -14.21 3.90
CA GLY A 378 -7.61 -13.50 2.85
C GLY A 378 -9.07 -13.18 3.20
N VAL A 379 -9.72 -13.95 4.08
CA VAL A 379 -11.08 -13.65 4.52
C VAL A 379 -11.06 -12.52 5.54
N ASP A 380 -10.11 -12.55 6.47
CA ASP A 380 -9.94 -11.48 7.46
C ASP A 380 -9.58 -10.14 6.78
N ILE A 381 -8.72 -10.17 5.76
CA ILE A 381 -8.35 -8.99 4.94
C ILE A 381 -9.56 -8.49 4.14
N TYR A 382 -10.31 -9.40 3.50
CA TYR A 382 -11.56 -9.04 2.84
C TYR A 382 -12.50 -8.29 3.79
N LEU A 383 -12.65 -8.76 5.04
CA LEU A 383 -13.55 -8.13 6.00
C LEU A 383 -13.07 -6.78 6.54
N SER A 384 -11.79 -6.45 6.39
CA SER A 384 -11.23 -5.22 6.94
C SER A 384 -11.78 -3.96 6.26
N GLU A 385 -11.92 -2.88 7.03
CA GLU A 385 -12.46 -1.59 6.57
C GLU A 385 -11.32 -0.55 6.64
N ASN A 386 -10.62 -0.33 5.51
CA ASN A 386 -9.37 0.45 5.45
C ASN A 386 -9.60 1.92 5.06
N LEU A 387 -8.81 2.84 5.64
CA LEU A 387 -8.95 4.28 5.44
C LEU A 387 -8.77 4.70 3.98
N GLY A 388 -7.60 4.42 3.38
CA GLY A 388 -7.31 4.78 1.99
C GLY A 388 -8.32 4.21 1.00
N THR A 389 -8.68 2.93 1.14
CA THR A 389 -9.69 2.25 0.30
C THR A 389 -11.05 2.93 0.41
N ASN A 390 -11.49 3.27 1.62
CA ASN A 390 -12.76 3.96 1.83
C ASN A 390 -12.74 5.41 1.33
N ALA A 391 -11.62 6.11 1.44
CA ALA A 391 -11.46 7.45 0.87
C ALA A 391 -11.60 7.43 -0.66
N VAL A 392 -11.00 6.43 -1.32
CA VAL A 392 -11.15 6.23 -2.77
C VAL A 392 -12.58 5.85 -3.12
N HIS A 393 -13.23 4.92 -2.42
CA HIS A 393 -14.64 4.56 -2.67
C HIS A 393 -15.57 5.77 -2.50
N CYS A 394 -15.39 6.56 -1.44
CA CYS A 394 -16.13 7.79 -1.21
C CYS A 394 -16.04 8.73 -2.41
N ARG A 395 -14.80 9.05 -2.85
CA ARG A 395 -14.59 9.94 -3.99
C ARG A 395 -15.09 9.34 -5.30
N SER A 396 -15.01 8.03 -5.49
CA SER A 396 -15.51 7.35 -6.69
C SER A 396 -17.04 7.43 -6.83
N TYR A 397 -17.80 7.33 -5.74
CA TYR A 397 -19.26 7.55 -5.80
C TYR A 397 -19.63 9.01 -6.05
N GLU A 398 -18.88 9.97 -5.48
CA GLU A 398 -19.05 11.39 -5.81
C GLU A 398 -18.79 11.65 -7.31
N ILE A 399 -17.68 11.13 -7.84
CA ILE A 399 -17.34 11.23 -9.26
C ILE A 399 -18.41 10.58 -10.14
N LEU A 400 -18.91 9.39 -9.78
CA LEU A 400 -19.97 8.75 -10.56
C LEU A 400 -21.23 9.63 -10.62
N SER A 401 -21.58 10.31 -9.52
CA SER A 401 -22.65 11.31 -9.51
C SER A 401 -22.32 12.53 -10.37
N GLU A 402 -21.10 13.06 -10.31
CA GLU A 402 -20.65 14.19 -11.13
C GLU A 402 -20.73 13.86 -12.64
N ILE A 403 -20.22 12.69 -13.03
CA ILE A 403 -20.31 12.18 -14.41
C ILE A 403 -21.77 12.01 -14.82
N ALA A 404 -22.61 11.43 -13.95
CA ALA A 404 -24.04 11.27 -14.23
C ALA A 404 -24.72 12.62 -14.46
N ALA A 405 -24.46 13.62 -13.64
CA ALA A 405 -24.99 14.97 -13.79
C ALA A 405 -24.54 15.61 -15.11
N GLU A 406 -23.25 15.53 -15.43
CA GLU A 406 -22.69 16.02 -16.70
C GLU A 406 -23.35 15.34 -17.90
N LEU A 407 -23.67 14.04 -17.81
CA LEU A 407 -24.33 13.25 -18.86
C LEU A 407 -25.87 13.34 -18.86
N GLY A 408 -26.48 14.10 -17.94
CA GLY A 408 -27.93 14.18 -17.78
C GLY A 408 -28.59 12.86 -17.34
N GLN A 409 -27.84 12.00 -16.65
CA GLN A 409 -28.27 10.74 -16.06
C GLN A 409 -28.70 10.93 -14.60
N PRO A 410 -29.49 9.99 -14.01
CA PRO A 410 -29.81 10.02 -12.59
C PRO A 410 -28.56 9.93 -11.70
N THR A 411 -28.46 10.81 -10.70
CA THR A 411 -27.36 10.85 -9.73
C THR A 411 -27.59 9.95 -8.52
N GLU A 412 -28.85 9.70 -8.15
CA GLU A 412 -29.20 8.76 -7.10
C GLU A 412 -29.09 7.31 -7.58
N PRO A 413 -28.58 6.37 -6.75
CA PRO A 413 -28.32 6.50 -5.31
C PRO A 413 -26.87 6.89 -4.93
N TYR A 414 -26.05 7.37 -5.88
CA TYR A 414 -24.60 7.48 -5.66
C TYR A 414 -24.24 8.59 -4.66
N THR A 415 -24.98 9.69 -4.68
CA THR A 415 -24.86 10.81 -3.72
C THR A 415 -25.11 10.38 -2.29
N ASP A 416 -26.14 9.57 -2.06
CA ASP A 416 -26.46 9.02 -0.74
C ASP A 416 -25.34 8.10 -0.23
N ILE A 417 -24.87 7.20 -1.09
CA ILE A 417 -23.78 6.25 -0.75
C ILE A 417 -22.48 6.99 -0.41
N ALA A 418 -22.08 7.98 -1.22
CA ALA A 418 -20.90 8.80 -0.93
C ALA A 418 -21.03 9.51 0.43
N SER A 419 -22.20 10.06 0.72
CA SER A 419 -22.49 10.73 1.99
C SER A 419 -22.43 9.78 3.18
N GLU A 420 -22.90 8.55 3.02
CA GLU A 420 -22.83 7.49 4.04
C GLU A 420 -21.39 7.04 4.28
N LEU A 421 -20.61 6.79 3.23
CA LEU A 421 -19.18 6.47 3.34
C LEU A 421 -18.41 7.57 4.08
N LYS A 422 -18.61 8.83 3.70
CA LYS A 422 -17.98 9.99 4.36
C LYS A 422 -18.29 10.05 5.85
N ARG A 423 -19.55 9.80 6.24
CA ARG A 423 -19.94 9.70 7.67
C ARG A 423 -19.31 8.49 8.34
N GLY A 424 -19.33 7.33 7.67
CA GLY A 424 -18.73 6.09 8.13
C GLY A 424 -17.26 6.27 8.48
N ILE A 425 -16.47 6.90 7.60
CA ILE A 425 -15.05 7.19 7.81
C ILE A 425 -14.87 8.05 9.06
N ASN A 426 -15.62 9.15 9.16
CA ASN A 426 -15.50 10.11 10.26
C ASN A 426 -15.93 9.59 11.63
N TRP A 427 -16.82 8.60 11.68
CA TRP A 427 -17.32 8.04 12.95
C TRP A 427 -16.60 6.76 13.37
N ASN A 428 -16.17 5.93 12.42
CA ASN A 428 -15.63 4.61 12.74
C ASN A 428 -14.09 4.57 12.73
N LEU A 429 -13.43 5.51 12.06
CA LEU A 429 -11.97 5.53 11.90
C LEU A 429 -11.28 6.70 12.63
N TRP A 430 -11.99 7.76 13.03
CA TRP A 430 -11.35 8.91 13.68
C TRP A 430 -10.84 8.58 15.10
N VAL A 431 -9.59 8.94 15.39
CA VAL A 431 -8.95 8.73 16.70
C VAL A 431 -8.80 10.09 17.41
N GLU A 432 -9.79 10.44 18.24
CA GLU A 432 -9.89 11.75 18.89
C GLU A 432 -8.61 12.15 19.66
N ARG A 433 -8.02 11.21 20.40
CA ARG A 433 -6.81 11.48 21.20
C ARG A 433 -5.55 11.69 20.37
N ALA A 434 -5.53 11.17 19.15
CA ALA A 434 -4.37 11.20 18.28
C ALA A 434 -4.47 12.31 17.23
N GLY A 435 -5.68 12.80 16.93
CA GLY A 435 -5.90 13.89 15.98
C GLY A 435 -5.75 13.47 14.52
N TYR A 436 -5.93 12.19 14.22
CA TYR A 436 -5.88 11.61 12.88
C TYR A 436 -6.80 10.37 12.80
N PHE A 437 -6.91 9.75 11.64
CA PHE A 437 -7.67 8.50 11.42
C PHE A 437 -6.81 7.25 11.66
N GLY A 438 -7.43 6.19 12.19
CA GLY A 438 -6.84 4.86 12.24
C GLY A 438 -6.87 4.18 10.87
N GLN A 439 -5.85 3.38 10.58
CA GLN A 439 -5.59 2.78 9.28
C GLN A 439 -6.69 1.82 8.83
N PHE A 440 -7.28 1.05 9.77
CA PHE A 440 -8.38 0.14 9.46
C PHE A 440 -9.10 -0.43 10.68
N ARG A 441 -10.31 -0.93 10.46
CA ARG A 441 -11.02 -1.82 11.40
C ARG A 441 -10.87 -3.28 10.96
N TYR A 442 -10.69 -4.17 11.94
CA TYR A 442 -10.42 -5.60 11.70
C TYR A 442 -11.00 -6.48 12.81
N GLY A 443 -11.27 -7.74 12.46
CA GLY A 443 -11.92 -8.74 13.31
C GLY A 443 -12.65 -9.80 12.48
N ARG A 444 -13.39 -10.71 13.13
CA ARG A 444 -14.20 -11.74 12.45
C ARG A 444 -15.70 -11.56 12.64
N ARG A 445 -16.18 -11.49 13.89
CA ARG A 445 -17.59 -11.18 14.21
C ARG A 445 -17.73 -9.82 14.88
N HIS A 446 -16.72 -9.43 15.66
CA HIS A 446 -16.60 -8.11 16.26
C HIS A 446 -15.32 -7.40 15.79
N PHE A 447 -15.44 -6.12 15.48
CA PHE A 447 -14.37 -5.33 14.86
C PHE A 447 -13.78 -4.31 15.83
N SER A 448 -12.46 -4.18 15.81
CA SER A 448 -11.70 -3.17 16.55
C SER A 448 -10.93 -2.27 15.60
N LEU A 449 -10.68 -1.03 16.00
CA LEU A 449 -9.88 -0.07 15.23
C LEU A 449 -8.39 -0.31 15.49
N SER A 450 -7.60 -0.45 14.42
CA SER A 450 -6.16 -0.22 14.46
C SER A 450 -5.94 1.29 14.38
N GLU A 451 -5.50 1.88 15.49
CA GLU A 451 -5.35 3.35 15.60
C GLU A 451 -4.03 3.90 15.03
N LYS A 452 -3.25 3.08 14.34
CA LYS A 452 -2.10 3.54 13.59
C LYS A 452 -2.57 4.38 12.40
N PRO A 453 -1.97 5.53 12.04
CA PRO A 453 -2.32 6.23 10.81
C PRO A 453 -1.72 5.54 9.59
N GLU A 454 -2.38 5.76 8.44
CA GLU A 454 -1.91 5.37 7.11
C GLU A 454 -1.86 6.61 6.22
N ALA A 455 -0.66 6.95 5.74
CA ALA A 455 -0.35 8.29 5.25
C ALA A 455 -1.11 8.72 3.98
N LEU A 456 -1.35 7.79 3.05
CA LEU A 456 -2.09 8.10 1.84
C LEU A 456 -3.56 8.38 2.17
N GLY A 457 -4.20 7.53 2.97
CA GLY A 457 -5.57 7.70 3.42
C GLY A 457 -5.80 9.01 4.16
N GLU A 458 -4.86 9.42 5.03
CA GLU A 458 -4.89 10.74 5.67
C GLU A 458 -4.88 11.88 4.64
N ALA A 459 -3.94 11.83 3.69
CA ALA A 459 -3.81 12.85 2.64
C ALA A 459 -5.08 12.92 1.77
N LEU A 460 -5.63 11.77 1.36
CA LEU A 460 -6.86 11.72 0.57
C LEU A 460 -8.06 12.28 1.34
N CYS A 461 -8.14 12.06 2.65
CA CYS A 461 -9.21 12.61 3.47
C CYS A 461 -9.18 14.15 3.53
N VAL A 462 -7.99 14.76 3.44
CA VAL A 462 -7.82 16.21 3.31
C VAL A 462 -8.17 16.67 1.89
N LEU A 463 -7.60 16.03 0.87
CA LEU A 463 -7.70 16.44 -0.53
C LEU A 463 -9.11 16.30 -1.12
N TYR A 464 -9.90 15.35 -0.66
CA TYR A 464 -11.28 15.13 -1.10
C TYR A 464 -12.32 15.64 -0.10
N ASP A 465 -11.90 16.51 0.83
CA ASP A 465 -12.77 17.13 1.83
C ASP A 465 -13.60 16.12 2.64
N ILE A 466 -13.09 14.90 2.85
CA ILE A 466 -13.76 13.82 3.59
C ILE A 466 -13.72 14.12 5.08
N ALA A 467 -12.56 14.56 5.59
CA ALA A 467 -12.41 14.95 6.99
C ALA A 467 -13.31 16.14 7.33
N PHE A 468 -14.12 16.00 8.40
CA PHE A 468 -15.03 17.07 8.83
C PHE A 468 -14.30 18.30 9.40
N ASP A 469 -14.93 19.47 9.23
CA ASP A 469 -14.59 20.72 9.89
C ASP A 469 -13.09 21.08 9.86
N ASN A 470 -12.50 21.33 11.03
CA ASN A 470 -11.11 21.70 11.25
C ASN A 470 -10.16 20.50 11.31
N ARG A 471 -10.63 19.26 11.12
CA ARG A 471 -9.79 18.06 11.22
C ARG A 471 -8.64 18.05 10.21
N LYS A 472 -8.78 18.69 9.06
CA LYS A 472 -7.74 18.71 8.01
C LYS A 472 -6.41 19.27 8.51
N ALA A 473 -6.45 20.43 9.16
CA ALA A 473 -5.27 21.02 9.80
C ALA A 473 -4.76 20.12 10.94
N VAL A 474 -5.67 19.58 11.77
CA VAL A 474 -5.31 18.70 12.89
C VAL A 474 -4.57 17.44 12.42
N ILE A 475 -5.01 16.81 11.33
CA ILE A 475 -4.36 15.65 10.70
C ILE A 475 -2.91 15.99 10.35
N LEU A 476 -2.69 17.09 9.62
CA LEU A 476 -1.36 17.50 9.18
C LEU A 476 -0.43 17.87 10.34
N GLU A 477 -0.99 18.40 11.44
CA GLU A 477 -0.23 18.74 12.64
C GLU A 477 0.13 17.52 13.51
N ASN A 478 -0.66 16.43 13.47
CA ASN A 478 -0.54 15.31 14.41
C ASN A 478 -0.12 13.97 13.80
N THR A 479 -0.29 13.73 12.49
CA THR A 479 0.20 12.49 11.86
C THR A 479 1.73 12.42 11.96
N PRO A 480 2.31 11.35 12.53
CA PRO A 480 3.75 11.19 12.66
C PRO A 480 4.48 11.23 11.31
N VAL A 481 5.57 11.99 11.26
CA VAL A 481 6.53 11.98 10.16
C VAL A 481 7.93 11.71 10.69
N MET A 482 8.81 11.16 9.85
CA MET A 482 10.20 10.83 10.19
C MET A 482 11.17 11.76 9.46
N PRO A 483 12.45 11.86 9.88
CA PRO A 483 13.40 12.83 9.33
C PRO A 483 13.60 12.80 7.80
N TYR A 484 13.35 11.66 7.17
CA TYR A 484 13.49 11.49 5.72
C TYR A 484 12.17 11.60 4.95
N GLY A 485 11.03 11.73 5.61
CA GLY A 485 9.70 11.76 4.98
C GLY A 485 8.60 11.12 5.84
N ILE A 486 7.37 11.14 5.33
CA ILE A 486 6.23 10.47 5.96
C ILE A 486 6.29 8.96 5.70
N PRO A 487 6.31 8.11 6.75
CA PRO A 487 6.23 6.67 6.56
C PRO A 487 4.82 6.26 6.14
N CYS A 488 4.68 5.14 5.41
CA CYS A 488 3.36 4.66 4.96
C CYS A 488 2.42 4.35 6.14
N VAL A 489 2.97 3.80 7.25
CA VAL A 489 2.27 3.53 8.51
C VAL A 489 3.18 3.86 9.69
N TYR A 490 2.61 4.13 10.86
CA TYR A 490 3.37 4.37 12.11
C TYR A 490 2.61 3.96 13.38
N PRO A 491 3.24 3.48 14.46
CA PRO A 491 4.60 2.93 14.54
C PRO A 491 4.77 1.65 13.72
N GLN A 492 6.02 1.28 13.49
CA GLN A 492 6.42 0.22 12.57
C GLN A 492 6.21 -1.16 13.22
N ILE A 493 6.07 -2.19 12.40
CA ILE A 493 5.86 -3.58 12.83
C ILE A 493 7.22 -4.25 13.06
N PRO A 494 7.49 -4.83 14.25
CA PRO A 494 8.79 -5.42 14.55
C PRO A 494 9.03 -6.71 13.75
N GLY A 495 10.29 -6.95 13.37
CA GLY A 495 10.71 -8.18 12.70
C GLY A 495 10.24 -8.31 11.24
N ILE A 496 9.88 -7.20 10.59
CA ILE A 496 9.45 -7.13 9.19
C ILE A 496 10.34 -6.11 8.47
N PRO A 497 11.10 -6.51 7.43
CA PRO A 497 11.97 -5.56 6.75
C PRO A 497 11.22 -4.48 6.00
N PRO A 498 11.90 -3.36 5.72
CA PRO A 498 11.31 -2.23 5.04
C PRO A 498 10.71 -2.58 3.67
N TYR A 499 9.46 -2.21 3.45
CA TYR A 499 8.86 -2.08 2.12
C TYR A 499 7.66 -1.15 2.23
N HIS A 500 6.52 -1.65 2.69
CA HIS A 500 5.42 -0.80 3.15
C HIS A 500 5.58 -0.47 4.65
N ASN A 501 5.93 -1.47 5.47
CA ASN A 501 6.38 -1.24 6.83
C ASN A 501 7.74 -0.53 6.80
N ASP A 502 8.02 0.36 7.74
CA ASP A 502 9.30 1.11 7.81
C ASP A 502 9.74 1.71 6.46
N GLY A 503 8.77 2.06 5.61
CA GLY A 503 8.98 2.54 4.25
C GLY A 503 8.42 3.94 4.03
N ILE A 504 9.14 4.75 3.24
CA ILE A 504 8.68 6.03 2.70
C ILE A 504 8.54 5.86 1.19
N TRP A 505 7.35 6.14 0.67
CA TRP A 505 7.07 6.05 -0.76
C TRP A 505 6.91 7.47 -1.33
N PRO A 506 7.74 7.91 -2.30
CA PRO A 506 7.72 9.30 -2.77
C PRO A 506 6.37 9.76 -3.32
N PHE A 507 5.56 8.87 -3.89
CA PHE A 507 4.21 9.24 -4.34
C PHE A 507 3.26 9.52 -3.16
N VAL A 508 3.34 8.76 -2.07
CA VAL A 508 2.59 9.03 -0.83
C VAL A 508 3.04 10.36 -0.23
N GLN A 509 4.36 10.61 -0.19
CA GLN A 509 4.91 11.90 0.21
C GLN A 509 4.38 13.04 -0.68
N ALA A 510 4.22 12.83 -1.99
CA ALA A 510 3.68 13.84 -2.89
C ALA A 510 2.20 14.17 -2.59
N TYR A 511 1.36 13.16 -2.30
CA TYR A 511 0.00 13.40 -1.83
C TYR A 511 -0.04 14.11 -0.47
N TRP A 512 0.83 13.74 0.46
CA TRP A 512 0.97 14.44 1.74
C TRP A 512 1.37 15.90 1.57
N ASN A 513 2.33 16.19 0.68
CA ASN A 513 2.75 17.55 0.34
C ASN A 513 1.61 18.35 -0.27
N TRP A 514 0.81 17.73 -1.14
CA TRP A 514 -0.35 18.38 -1.74
C TRP A 514 -1.42 18.70 -0.69
N ALA A 515 -1.69 17.79 0.24
CA ALA A 515 -2.57 18.06 1.38
C ALA A 515 -2.03 19.18 2.27
N ALA A 516 -0.73 19.17 2.58
CA ALA A 516 -0.06 20.23 3.34
C ALA A 516 -0.15 21.60 2.66
N ALA A 517 0.02 21.64 1.34
CA ALA A 517 -0.15 22.86 0.55
C ALA A 517 -1.60 23.37 0.63
N ARG A 518 -2.60 22.50 0.45
CA ARG A 518 -4.03 22.86 0.48
C ARG A 518 -4.48 23.48 1.80
N GLU A 519 -3.90 23.04 2.91
CA GLU A 519 -4.17 23.59 4.25
C GLU A 519 -3.12 24.62 4.70
N HIS A 520 -2.23 25.05 3.79
CA HIS A 520 -1.18 26.04 4.02
C HIS A 520 -0.23 25.71 5.20
N ASN A 521 0.02 24.42 5.45
CA ASN A 521 0.99 23.97 6.46
C ASN A 521 2.41 23.95 5.85
N TYR A 522 3.07 25.12 5.88
CA TYR A 522 4.40 25.30 5.30
C TYR A 522 5.49 24.42 5.92
N ALA A 523 5.42 24.13 7.22
CA ALA A 523 6.39 23.29 7.92
C ALA A 523 6.34 21.84 7.42
N ALA A 524 5.13 21.28 7.28
CA ALA A 524 4.94 19.96 6.67
C ALA A 524 5.36 19.96 5.19
N LEU A 525 5.04 21.03 4.46
CA LEU A 525 5.36 21.16 3.04
C LEU A 525 6.88 21.26 2.77
N GLU A 526 7.61 22.12 3.50
CA GLU A 526 9.07 22.25 3.34
C GLU A 526 9.79 20.95 3.70
N HIS A 527 9.36 20.26 4.76
CA HIS A 527 9.86 18.93 5.12
C HIS A 527 9.67 17.92 3.98
N GLY A 528 8.46 17.85 3.43
CA GLY A 528 8.13 16.89 2.39
C GLY A 528 8.73 17.22 1.02
N LEU A 529 8.89 18.49 0.67
CA LEU A 529 9.68 18.91 -0.51
C LEU A 529 11.16 18.52 -0.33
N GLY A 530 11.69 18.73 0.88
CA GLY A 530 13.00 18.25 1.30
C GLY A 530 13.19 16.76 1.01
N SER A 531 12.25 15.93 1.47
CA SER A 531 12.27 14.48 1.30
C SER A 531 12.36 14.04 -0.16
N ILE A 532 11.45 14.54 -1.02
CA ILE A 532 11.39 14.15 -2.44
C ILE A 532 12.64 14.63 -3.18
N TYR A 533 13.03 15.90 -3.02
CA TYR A 533 14.17 16.45 -3.75
C TYR A 533 15.50 15.86 -3.29
N ARG A 534 15.66 15.59 -1.99
CA ARG A 534 16.83 14.89 -1.44
C ARG A 534 16.98 13.52 -2.07
N ALA A 535 15.92 12.70 -2.06
CA ALA A 535 15.96 11.35 -2.61
C ALA A 535 16.33 11.36 -4.11
N ALA A 536 15.58 12.10 -4.93
CA ALA A 536 15.82 12.12 -6.37
C ALA A 536 17.20 12.70 -6.76
N ALA A 537 17.69 13.70 -6.02
CA ALA A 537 19.01 14.29 -6.27
C ALA A 537 20.15 13.35 -5.89
N LEU A 538 20.10 12.71 -4.71
CA LEU A 538 21.15 11.79 -4.28
C LEU A 538 21.17 10.54 -5.16
N PHE A 539 20.00 10.00 -5.51
CA PHE A 539 19.91 8.74 -6.25
C PHE A 539 19.98 8.90 -7.77
N LEU A 540 19.82 10.12 -8.28
CA LEU A 540 19.77 10.44 -9.71
C LEU A 540 18.66 9.70 -10.48
N THR A 541 17.57 9.36 -9.79
CA THR A 541 16.37 8.74 -10.33
C THR A 541 15.21 8.89 -9.34
N ASN A 542 13.96 8.84 -9.81
CA ASN A 542 12.81 8.70 -8.93
C ASN A 542 12.61 7.23 -8.53
N LYS A 543 13.16 6.83 -7.38
CA LYS A 543 13.00 5.48 -6.79
C LYS A 543 11.55 5.23 -6.33
N GLU A 544 11.19 3.95 -6.20
CA GLU A 544 9.87 3.52 -5.74
C GLU A 544 9.63 3.78 -4.26
N ASN A 545 10.61 3.46 -3.42
CA ASN A 545 10.52 3.59 -1.96
C ASN A 545 11.91 3.77 -1.32
N MET A 546 11.91 4.06 -0.02
CA MET A 546 13.11 4.22 0.82
C MET A 546 12.84 3.67 2.21
N VAL A 547 13.88 3.27 2.94
CA VAL A 547 13.80 2.93 4.36
C VAL A 547 13.51 4.19 5.18
N ALA A 548 12.50 4.17 6.05
CA ALA A 548 12.05 5.36 6.76
C ALA A 548 13.08 5.90 7.77
N SER A 549 13.83 4.99 8.40
CA SER A 549 14.84 5.32 9.41
C SER A 549 16.15 5.88 8.85
N SER A 550 16.56 5.48 7.64
CA SER A 550 17.84 5.89 7.03
C SER A 550 17.68 6.78 5.79
N GLY A 551 16.49 6.80 5.20
CA GLY A 551 16.23 7.43 3.91
C GLY A 551 16.98 6.77 2.76
N ASP A 552 17.58 5.59 2.93
CA ASP A 552 18.29 4.89 1.85
C ASP A 552 17.32 4.05 1.01
N PHE A 553 17.62 3.88 -0.28
CA PHE A 553 16.85 2.98 -1.14
C PHE A 553 17.28 1.51 -0.96
N GLN A 554 18.52 1.27 -0.51
CA GLN A 554 18.95 -0.07 -0.12
C GLN A 554 18.46 -0.38 1.31
N GLY A 555 18.05 -1.63 1.52
CA GLY A 555 17.40 -2.09 2.74
C GLY A 555 15.88 -2.29 2.61
N THR A 556 15.29 -1.83 1.50
CA THR A 556 13.90 -2.18 1.15
C THR A 556 13.83 -3.53 0.44
N GLU A 557 12.78 -4.32 0.68
CA GLU A 557 12.61 -5.68 0.11
C GLU A 557 12.66 -5.71 -1.42
N ILE A 558 12.09 -4.68 -2.06
CA ILE A 558 12.10 -4.50 -3.51
C ILE A 558 11.96 -3.02 -3.86
N ASN A 559 12.60 -2.61 -4.97
CA ASN A 559 12.63 -1.22 -5.42
C ASN A 559 12.90 -1.16 -6.93
N SER A 560 12.40 -0.11 -7.58
CA SER A 560 12.63 0.19 -9.00
C SER A 560 13.01 1.65 -9.21
N ASP A 561 13.92 1.85 -10.16
CA ASP A 561 14.26 3.17 -10.71
C ASP A 561 13.12 3.63 -11.61
N ARG A 562 13.06 4.95 -11.84
CA ARG A 562 12.04 5.61 -12.66
C ARG A 562 10.64 5.05 -12.40
N GLN A 563 10.22 4.97 -11.13
CA GLN A 563 8.87 4.54 -10.80
C GLN A 563 7.87 5.62 -11.26
N LEU A 564 6.90 5.27 -12.10
CA LEU A 564 5.90 6.17 -12.67
C LEU A 564 5.22 7.09 -11.63
N TRP A 565 4.80 6.59 -10.46
CA TRP A 565 4.16 7.41 -9.42
C TRP A 565 5.14 8.35 -8.72
N SER A 566 6.42 8.02 -8.69
CA SER A 566 7.46 8.82 -8.04
C SER A 566 7.91 9.92 -9.01
N VAL A 567 8.02 9.58 -10.29
CA VAL A 567 8.16 10.52 -11.40
C VAL A 567 7.01 11.52 -11.39
N ALA A 568 5.76 11.03 -11.34
CA ALA A 568 4.58 11.88 -11.25
C ALA A 568 4.54 12.70 -9.96
N GLY A 569 4.95 12.13 -8.82
CA GLY A 569 5.01 12.79 -7.53
C GLY A 569 5.98 13.98 -7.51
N ASN A 570 7.15 13.83 -8.13
CA ASN A 570 8.10 14.94 -8.28
C ASN A 570 7.53 16.06 -9.16
N LEU A 571 6.96 15.71 -10.33
CA LEU A 571 6.31 16.67 -11.23
C LEU A 571 5.12 17.39 -10.56
N ALA A 572 4.36 16.70 -9.72
CA ALA A 572 3.24 17.27 -8.98
C ALA A 572 3.67 18.39 -8.02
N MET A 573 4.93 18.41 -7.55
CA MET A 573 5.43 19.53 -6.75
C MET A 573 5.41 20.84 -7.54
N VAL A 574 5.64 20.78 -8.85
CA VAL A 574 5.49 21.96 -9.72
C VAL A 574 4.01 22.23 -9.97
N TYR A 575 3.27 21.26 -10.51
CA TYR A 575 1.90 21.50 -10.99
C TYR A 575 0.87 21.70 -9.88
N ARG A 576 0.80 20.76 -8.92
CA ARG A 576 -0.24 20.73 -7.87
C ARG A 576 0.09 21.60 -6.67
N VAL A 577 1.37 21.79 -6.38
CA VAL A 577 1.82 22.51 -5.18
C VAL A 577 2.25 23.93 -5.53
N LEU A 578 3.35 24.12 -6.25
CA LEU A 578 3.92 25.46 -6.48
C LEU A 578 3.00 26.35 -7.32
N PHE A 579 2.45 25.82 -8.43
CA PHE A 579 1.46 26.53 -9.24
C PHE A 579 0.02 26.34 -8.75
N GLY A 580 -0.24 25.32 -7.92
CA GLY A 580 -1.56 25.12 -7.32
C GLY A 580 -2.67 24.84 -8.35
N MET A 581 -2.40 24.02 -9.36
CA MET A 581 -3.35 23.78 -10.45
C MET A 581 -4.50 22.85 -10.03
N HIS A 582 -5.72 23.38 -10.08
CA HIS A 582 -6.97 22.67 -9.84
C HIS A 582 -7.84 22.70 -11.09
N PHE A 583 -8.18 21.53 -11.61
CA PHE A 583 -8.99 21.39 -12.81
C PHE A 583 -10.44 21.14 -12.43
N GLU A 584 -11.34 21.84 -13.09
CA GLU A 584 -12.78 21.71 -12.95
C GLU A 584 -13.40 21.43 -14.33
N PRO A 585 -14.67 20.96 -14.42
CA PRO A 585 -15.28 20.59 -15.69
C PRO A 585 -15.20 21.70 -16.76
N ASP A 586 -15.28 22.97 -16.36
CA ASP A 586 -15.32 24.12 -17.25
C ASP A 586 -14.13 25.09 -17.12
N ARG A 587 -13.18 24.88 -16.20
CA ARG A 587 -12.10 25.85 -15.92
C ARG A 587 -10.87 25.24 -15.25
N LEU A 588 -9.76 25.96 -15.31
CA LEU A 588 -8.54 25.74 -14.54
C LEU A 588 -8.40 26.86 -13.51
N VAL A 589 -8.28 26.50 -12.23
CA VAL A 589 -8.09 27.43 -11.12
C VAL A 589 -6.66 27.30 -10.59
N PHE A 590 -6.02 28.44 -10.34
CA PHE A 590 -4.70 28.51 -9.70
C PHE A 590 -4.82 28.92 -8.24
N ALA A 591 -4.31 28.08 -7.34
CA ALA A 591 -4.16 28.32 -5.91
C ALA A 591 -2.71 28.02 -5.46
N PRO A 592 -1.72 28.78 -5.98
CA PRO A 592 -0.30 28.50 -5.77
C PRO A 592 0.09 28.55 -4.30
N VAL A 593 0.97 27.64 -3.86
CA VAL A 593 1.52 27.64 -2.50
C VAL A 593 3.03 27.56 -2.58
N VAL A 594 3.68 28.67 -2.22
CA VAL A 594 5.13 28.84 -2.33
C VAL A 594 5.70 29.06 -0.93
N PRO A 595 6.41 28.08 -0.36
CA PRO A 595 7.05 28.29 0.93
C PRO A 595 8.07 29.44 0.88
N PRO A 596 8.29 30.15 1.99
CA PRO A 596 9.21 31.29 2.02
C PRO A 596 10.62 30.97 1.49
N SER A 597 11.15 29.77 1.78
CA SER A 597 12.47 29.36 1.32
C SER A 597 12.55 29.11 -0.20
N TYR A 598 11.42 28.87 -0.86
CA TYR A 598 11.28 28.64 -2.31
C TYR A 598 10.87 29.89 -3.09
N GLY A 599 10.94 31.07 -2.47
CA GLY A 599 10.52 32.33 -3.07
C GLY A 599 11.25 32.71 -4.37
N GLY A 600 10.74 33.76 -5.01
CA GLY A 600 11.29 34.32 -6.25
C GLY A 600 10.36 34.11 -7.45
N LYS A 601 10.91 34.36 -8.63
CA LYS A 601 10.22 34.19 -9.92
C LYS A 601 10.38 32.75 -10.40
N ARG A 602 9.28 32.16 -10.87
CA ARG A 602 9.28 30.88 -11.59
C ARG A 602 8.39 30.97 -12.82
N MET A 603 8.76 30.25 -13.87
CA MET A 603 8.08 30.23 -15.15
C MET A 603 7.77 28.79 -15.54
N LEU A 604 6.58 28.58 -16.09
CA LEU A 604 6.17 27.34 -16.73
C LEU A 604 5.65 27.70 -18.13
N THR A 605 6.45 27.40 -19.15
CA THR A 605 6.12 27.74 -20.54
C THR A 605 5.66 26.53 -21.32
N ASN A 606 4.93 26.78 -22.42
CA ASN A 606 4.36 25.73 -23.28
C ASN A 606 3.44 24.75 -22.51
N PHE A 607 2.74 25.24 -21.47
CA PHE A 607 1.77 24.42 -20.74
C PHE A 607 0.47 24.31 -21.52
N ARG A 608 0.11 23.10 -21.95
CA ARG A 608 -1.11 22.87 -22.73
C ARG A 608 -2.28 22.63 -21.79
N TYR A 609 -3.35 23.40 -21.97
CA TYR A 609 -4.63 23.18 -21.31
C TYR A 609 -5.73 23.24 -22.36
N ARG A 610 -6.31 22.08 -22.70
CA ARG A 610 -7.28 21.94 -23.79
C ARG A 610 -6.77 22.58 -25.09
N SER A 611 -7.47 23.59 -25.60
CA SER A 611 -7.10 24.32 -26.83
C SER A 611 -6.12 25.48 -26.59
N ALA A 612 -5.78 25.79 -25.34
CA ALA A 612 -4.85 26.85 -24.96
C ALA A 612 -3.43 26.33 -24.74
N ILE A 613 -2.46 27.22 -24.98
CA ILE A 613 -1.06 27.08 -24.60
C ILE A 613 -0.74 28.26 -23.69
N LEU A 614 -0.37 27.99 -22.45
CA LEU A 614 -0.12 28.98 -21.42
C LEU A 614 1.38 29.09 -21.13
N ASP A 615 1.87 30.32 -21.16
CA ASP A 615 3.16 30.70 -20.57
C ASP A 615 2.88 31.39 -19.24
N ILE A 616 3.13 30.69 -18.14
CA ILE A 616 2.73 31.08 -16.79
C ILE A 616 3.95 31.59 -16.04
N THR A 617 3.89 32.83 -15.57
CA THR A 617 4.87 33.43 -14.66
C THR A 617 4.23 33.55 -13.28
N LEU A 618 4.89 32.99 -12.26
CA LEU A 618 4.51 33.11 -10.86
C LEU A 618 5.63 33.80 -10.08
N GLU A 619 5.31 34.89 -9.41
CA GLU A 619 6.26 35.69 -8.63
C GLU A 619 5.81 35.83 -7.18
N GLY A 620 6.75 35.71 -6.24
CA GLY A 620 6.52 35.94 -4.81
C GLY A 620 6.55 34.67 -3.96
N THR A 621 5.98 34.78 -2.76
CA THR A 621 5.90 33.73 -1.72
C THR A 621 4.52 33.75 -1.07
N GLY A 622 4.16 32.66 -0.38
CA GLY A 622 2.87 32.51 0.28
C GLY A 622 1.83 31.81 -0.59
N HIS A 623 0.56 31.99 -0.25
CA HIS A 623 -0.58 31.38 -0.96
C HIS A 623 -1.60 32.40 -1.46
N ARG A 624 -1.48 33.67 -1.06
CA ARG A 624 -2.43 34.72 -1.39
C ARG A 624 -2.00 35.44 -2.67
N ILE A 625 -2.91 35.48 -3.64
CA ILE A 625 -2.70 36.16 -4.91
C ILE A 625 -2.98 37.66 -4.73
N ALA A 626 -1.98 38.49 -4.97
CA ALA A 626 -2.07 39.95 -4.99
C ALA A 626 -2.65 40.48 -6.30
N SER A 627 -2.22 39.90 -7.42
CA SER A 627 -2.70 40.25 -8.76
C SER A 627 -2.55 39.09 -9.73
N VAL A 628 -3.38 39.10 -10.76
CA VAL A 628 -3.29 38.18 -11.90
C VAL A 628 -3.59 38.94 -13.19
N GLU A 629 -2.83 38.66 -14.23
CA GLU A 629 -2.96 39.28 -15.55
C GLU A 629 -2.91 38.21 -16.64
N LEU A 630 -3.86 38.26 -17.58
CA LEU A 630 -3.89 37.42 -18.78
C LEU A 630 -3.66 38.32 -20.00
N ASP A 631 -2.61 38.04 -20.75
CA ASP A 631 -2.16 38.84 -21.90
C ASP A 631 -1.96 40.34 -21.57
N GLY A 632 -1.56 40.63 -20.32
CA GLY A 632 -1.35 41.98 -19.80
C GLY A 632 -2.60 42.69 -19.29
N GLU A 633 -3.78 42.06 -19.40
CA GLU A 633 -5.03 42.59 -18.87
C GLU A 633 -5.33 41.95 -17.49
N PRO A 634 -5.69 42.75 -16.47
CA PRO A 634 -6.01 42.22 -15.14
C PRO A 634 -7.20 41.25 -15.16
N LEU A 635 -7.08 40.14 -14.41
CA LEU A 635 -8.20 39.25 -14.09
C LEU A 635 -8.69 39.46 -12.66
N GLU A 636 -9.99 39.24 -12.42
CA GLU A 636 -10.57 39.31 -11.06
C GLU A 636 -10.11 38.14 -10.17
N SER A 637 -9.79 36.99 -10.77
CA SER A 637 -9.32 35.80 -10.09
C SER A 637 -8.42 34.99 -11.02
N ALA A 638 -7.55 34.15 -10.46
CA ALA A 638 -6.62 33.32 -11.22
C ALA A 638 -7.32 32.08 -11.79
N VAL A 639 -8.28 32.32 -12.68
CA VAL A 639 -9.12 31.32 -13.32
C VAL A 639 -9.00 31.43 -14.83
N ILE A 640 -8.74 30.30 -15.48
CA ILE A 640 -8.65 30.16 -16.93
C ILE A 640 -9.85 29.36 -17.43
N PRO A 641 -10.74 29.94 -18.26
CA PRO A 641 -11.88 29.23 -18.83
C PRO A 641 -11.43 28.07 -19.73
N GLY A 642 -12.19 26.97 -19.73
CA GLY A 642 -11.89 25.76 -20.49
C GLY A 642 -12.07 25.92 -22.01
N GLU A 643 -12.78 26.95 -22.45
CA GLU A 643 -12.96 27.34 -23.84
C GLU A 643 -11.83 28.24 -24.38
N LEU A 644 -10.91 28.69 -23.52
CA LEU A 644 -9.77 29.48 -23.95
C LEU A 644 -8.95 28.72 -24.99
N SER A 645 -8.46 29.43 -26.02
CA SER A 645 -7.80 28.81 -27.16
C SER A 645 -6.68 29.69 -27.71
N GLY A 646 -5.60 29.07 -28.17
CA GLY A 646 -4.43 29.79 -28.68
C GLY A 646 -3.36 29.98 -27.62
N ALA A 647 -2.36 30.82 -27.93
CA ALA A 647 -1.24 31.08 -27.03
C ALA A 647 -1.54 32.29 -26.15
N HIS A 648 -1.33 32.15 -24.83
CA HIS A 648 -1.59 33.18 -23.84
C HIS A 648 -0.48 33.27 -22.81
N SER A 649 -0.29 34.47 -22.25
CA SER A 649 0.62 34.69 -21.13
C SER A 649 -0.15 35.01 -19.86
N LEU A 650 0.09 34.23 -18.81
CA LEU A 650 -0.53 34.40 -17.49
C LEU A 650 0.54 34.84 -16.49
N HIS A 651 0.32 35.96 -15.80
CA HIS A 651 1.18 36.44 -14.73
C HIS A 651 0.42 36.42 -13.41
N ILE A 652 0.98 35.75 -12.40
CA ILE A 652 0.41 35.65 -11.05
C ILE A 652 1.43 36.21 -10.07
N THR A 653 1.03 37.19 -9.26
CA THR A 653 1.87 37.76 -8.21
C THR A 653 1.28 37.44 -6.85
N LEU A 654 2.10 36.92 -5.94
CA LEU A 654 1.73 36.66 -4.54
C LEU A 654 2.04 37.86 -3.65
N ASP A 655 1.24 38.08 -2.61
CA ASP A 655 1.39 39.21 -1.71
C ASP A 655 2.54 39.08 -0.69
N GLY A 656 3.14 37.89 -0.57
CA GLY A 656 4.21 37.59 0.37
C GLY A 656 3.76 37.37 1.82
N GLN A 657 2.45 37.35 2.11
CA GLN A 657 1.93 37.13 3.45
C GLN A 657 1.93 35.65 3.81
N ILE A 658 2.39 35.37 5.04
CA ILE A 658 2.43 34.04 5.63
C ILE A 658 1.73 34.12 6.99
N ASP A 659 0.60 33.43 7.13
CA ASP A 659 -0.22 33.47 8.35
C ASP A 659 0.39 32.68 9.52
N GLY A 660 1.32 31.77 9.21
CA GLY A 660 2.05 30.94 10.16
C GLY A 660 2.72 29.79 9.43
N ALA A 661 3.74 29.17 10.03
CA ALA A 661 4.42 28.03 9.42
C ALA A 661 3.58 26.73 9.48
N GLY A 662 2.58 26.65 10.36
CA GLY A 662 1.96 25.37 10.71
C GLY A 662 2.84 24.56 11.68
N LYS A 663 2.43 23.34 12.00
CA LYS A 663 3.19 22.41 12.84
C LYS A 663 3.36 21.07 12.12
N ILE A 664 4.38 20.35 12.54
CA ILE A 664 4.70 19.01 12.05
C ILE A 664 4.98 18.11 13.25
N ASN A 665 4.46 16.88 13.23
CA ASN A 665 4.73 15.89 14.26
C ASN A 665 5.96 15.03 13.89
N LEU A 666 7.15 15.62 14.03
CA LEU A 666 8.40 14.90 13.77
C LEU A 666 8.69 13.91 14.92
N GLN A 667 8.80 12.64 14.56
CA GLN A 667 9.00 11.53 15.49
C GLN A 667 10.25 10.72 15.13
N GLU A 668 10.83 10.08 16.13
CA GLU A 668 11.84 9.04 15.92
C GLU A 668 11.17 7.74 15.40
N GLY A 669 11.97 6.87 14.79
CA GLY A 669 11.49 5.55 14.38
C GLY A 669 11.11 4.71 15.60
N LEU A 670 9.84 4.37 15.72
CA LEU A 670 9.32 3.51 16.79
C LEU A 670 8.72 2.25 16.20
N PHE A 671 8.86 1.15 16.94
CA PHE A 671 8.20 -0.12 16.67
C PHE A 671 7.22 -0.42 17.80
N HIS A 672 6.04 -0.94 17.47
CA HIS A 672 5.13 -1.41 18.53
C HIS A 672 5.53 -2.81 19.03
N PRO A 673 5.05 -3.25 20.21
CA PRO A 673 5.25 -4.62 20.67
C PRO A 673 4.71 -5.66 19.70
N ALA A 674 5.34 -6.85 19.64
CA ALA A 674 4.83 -7.94 18.82
C ALA A 674 3.38 -8.31 19.17
N THR A 675 2.56 -8.64 18.16
CA THR A 675 1.18 -9.09 18.34
C THR A 675 1.14 -10.35 19.20
N PRO A 676 0.39 -10.37 20.32
CA PRO A 676 0.27 -11.56 21.16
C PRO A 676 -0.30 -12.75 20.40
N GLN A 677 0.28 -13.93 20.63
CA GLN A 677 -0.28 -15.21 20.20
C GLN A 677 -1.04 -15.80 21.39
N ALA A 678 -2.36 -15.69 21.33
CA ALA A 678 -3.23 -16.23 22.37
C ALA A 678 -3.69 -17.65 22.01
N SER A 679 -3.80 -18.50 23.02
CA SER A 679 -4.45 -19.81 22.92
C SER A 679 -5.44 -19.97 24.06
N LEU A 680 -6.41 -20.85 23.85
CA LEU A 680 -7.44 -21.14 24.83
C LEU A 680 -7.31 -22.60 25.29
N ASP A 681 -7.31 -22.80 26.61
CA ASP A 681 -7.41 -24.11 27.26
C ASP A 681 -8.61 -24.05 28.21
N ASP A 682 -9.70 -24.75 27.85
CA ASP A 682 -11.04 -24.62 28.45
C ASP A 682 -11.52 -23.15 28.55
N ARG A 683 -11.36 -22.55 29.74
CA ARG A 683 -11.81 -21.19 30.09
C ARG A 683 -10.66 -20.23 30.37
N GLN A 684 -9.43 -20.69 30.20
CA GLN A 684 -8.24 -19.91 30.46
C GLN A 684 -7.59 -19.51 29.15
N LEU A 685 -7.56 -18.19 28.90
CA LEU A 685 -6.78 -17.59 27.83
C LEU A 685 -5.32 -17.51 28.28
N ARG A 686 -4.37 -17.89 27.42
CA ARG A 686 -2.93 -17.84 27.68
C ARG A 686 -2.19 -17.23 26.49
N TRP A 687 -1.13 -16.49 26.74
CA TRP A 687 -0.26 -15.94 25.70
C TRP A 687 1.19 -15.87 26.14
N GLN A 688 2.11 -15.67 25.20
CA GLN A 688 3.53 -15.46 25.50
C GLN A 688 3.83 -13.97 25.73
N ALA A 689 4.86 -13.71 26.54
CA ALA A 689 5.33 -12.34 26.75
C ALA A 689 5.87 -11.77 25.44
N ALA A 690 5.27 -10.67 24.97
CA ALA A 690 5.84 -9.85 23.91
C ALA A 690 7.04 -9.05 24.42
N GLU A 691 8.13 -9.01 23.65
CA GLU A 691 9.33 -8.24 24.00
C GLU A 691 8.99 -6.77 24.25
N GLY A 692 9.54 -6.20 25.32
CA GLY A 692 9.31 -4.80 25.73
C GLY A 692 7.92 -4.50 26.32
N ALA A 693 6.97 -5.43 26.25
CA ALA A 693 5.63 -5.22 26.80
C ALA A 693 5.64 -5.19 28.33
N THR A 694 4.95 -4.21 28.90
CA THR A 694 4.80 -4.01 30.35
C THR A 694 3.39 -4.30 30.85
N GLN A 695 2.40 -4.28 29.95
CA GLN A 695 1.00 -4.53 30.24
C GLN A 695 0.30 -5.21 29.05
N TYR A 696 -0.76 -5.95 29.34
CA TYR A 696 -1.69 -6.52 28.38
C TYR A 696 -3.12 -6.06 28.66
N THR A 697 -3.88 -5.86 27.59
CA THR A 697 -5.34 -5.64 27.65
C THR A 697 -6.04 -6.82 27.00
N VAL A 698 -6.96 -7.44 27.73
CA VAL A 698 -7.86 -8.50 27.22
C VAL A 698 -9.14 -7.85 26.72
N PHE A 699 -9.56 -8.24 25.52
CA PHE A 699 -10.77 -7.77 24.86
C PHE A 699 -11.79 -8.91 24.75
N GLY A 700 -13.07 -8.56 24.84
CA GLY A 700 -14.21 -9.43 24.61
C GLY A 700 -15.20 -8.75 23.68
N ASN A 701 -15.54 -9.39 22.57
CA ASN A 701 -16.43 -8.85 21.54
C ASN A 701 -15.99 -7.44 21.07
N GLY A 702 -14.68 -7.25 20.89
CA GLY A 702 -14.07 -5.99 20.46
C GLY A 702 -14.02 -4.88 21.52
N LYS A 703 -14.37 -5.15 22.79
CA LYS A 703 -14.33 -4.17 23.88
C LYS A 703 -13.33 -4.57 24.97
N PRO A 704 -12.61 -3.63 25.60
CA PRO A 704 -11.71 -3.94 26.71
C PRO A 704 -12.48 -4.59 27.88
N LEU A 705 -11.97 -5.71 28.39
CA LEU A 705 -12.49 -6.41 29.57
C LEU A 705 -11.62 -6.19 30.81
N ALA A 706 -10.29 -6.34 30.65
CA ALA A 706 -9.36 -6.29 31.77
C ALA A 706 -7.94 -5.91 31.33
N ASN A 707 -7.23 -5.19 32.19
CA ASN A 707 -5.79 -4.96 32.06
C ASN A 707 -5.05 -5.88 33.03
N THR A 708 -3.94 -6.47 32.59
CA THR A 708 -3.13 -7.39 33.40
C THR A 708 -1.65 -7.29 33.04
N THR A 709 -0.78 -7.58 33.99
CA THR A 709 0.66 -7.83 33.74
C THR A 709 0.97 -9.33 33.65
N GLY A 710 -0.03 -10.18 33.93
CA GLY A 710 0.08 -11.63 33.78
C GLY A 710 -0.05 -12.06 32.32
N LEU A 711 0.25 -13.33 32.08
CA LEU A 711 0.21 -13.97 30.76
C LEU A 711 -0.99 -14.92 30.59
N THR A 712 -1.94 -14.84 31.53
CA THR A 712 -3.16 -15.63 31.55
C THR A 712 -4.35 -14.78 31.97
N PHE A 713 -5.53 -15.18 31.50
CA PHE A 713 -6.81 -14.60 31.89
C PHE A 713 -7.87 -15.69 32.03
N GLU A 714 -8.51 -15.76 33.19
CA GLU A 714 -9.58 -16.71 33.48
C GLU A 714 -10.94 -16.09 33.16
N LEU A 715 -11.74 -16.78 32.36
CA LEU A 715 -13.04 -16.29 31.96
C LEU A 715 -14.13 -16.74 32.93
N GLU A 716 -14.87 -15.79 33.50
CA GLU A 716 -16.07 -16.04 34.30
C GLU A 716 -17.19 -16.70 33.50
N ALA A 717 -18.15 -17.38 34.18
CA ALA A 717 -19.29 -18.07 33.57
C ALA A 717 -19.94 -17.23 32.46
N LEU A 718 -20.04 -17.82 31.26
CA LEU A 718 -20.60 -17.14 30.10
C LEU A 718 -22.06 -17.56 29.94
N ASP A 719 -22.94 -16.57 29.82
CA ASP A 719 -24.32 -16.77 29.40
C ASP A 719 -24.45 -16.78 27.86
N GLU A 720 -23.51 -16.15 27.15
CA GLU A 720 -23.46 -16.03 25.69
C GLU A 720 -22.03 -16.24 25.16
N PRO A 721 -21.86 -16.69 23.90
CA PRO A 721 -20.55 -16.81 23.27
C PRO A 721 -19.79 -15.48 23.23
N VAL A 722 -18.47 -15.52 23.40
CA VAL A 722 -17.61 -14.32 23.37
C VAL A 722 -16.37 -14.55 22.50
N GLU A 723 -15.98 -13.55 21.70
CA GLU A 723 -14.70 -13.52 21.00
C GLU A 723 -13.65 -12.81 21.88
N LEU A 724 -12.63 -13.55 22.30
CA LEU A 724 -11.52 -13.03 23.11
C LEU A 724 -10.30 -12.68 22.25
N GLN A 725 -9.65 -11.56 22.60
CA GLN A 725 -8.39 -11.12 22.01
C GLN A 725 -7.48 -10.48 23.07
N VAL A 726 -6.19 -10.37 22.79
CA VAL A 726 -5.19 -9.74 23.66
C VAL A 726 -4.36 -8.71 22.89
N GLN A 727 -4.09 -7.57 23.52
CA GLN A 727 -3.19 -6.53 23.03
C GLN A 727 -2.05 -6.33 24.02
N ALA A 728 -0.82 -6.19 23.53
CA ALA A 728 0.35 -5.81 24.32
C ALA A 728 0.55 -4.29 24.32
N GLN A 729 1.10 -3.75 25.40
CA GLN A 729 1.49 -2.36 25.55
C GLN A 729 2.89 -2.24 26.17
N ASP A 730 3.76 -1.40 25.62
CA ASP A 730 5.08 -1.11 26.17
C ASP A 730 5.05 -0.02 27.27
N ALA A 731 6.23 0.38 27.75
CA ALA A 731 6.37 1.41 28.78
C ALA A 731 6.04 2.83 28.28
N GLN A 732 6.08 3.06 26.96
CA GLN A 732 5.77 4.33 26.29
C GLN A 732 4.28 4.46 25.97
N GLY A 733 3.51 3.39 26.18
CA GLY A 733 2.08 3.32 25.91
C GLY A 733 1.74 2.91 24.48
N VAL A 734 2.74 2.54 23.65
CA VAL A 734 2.53 2.04 22.30
C VAL A 734 1.96 0.64 22.36
N VAL A 735 0.94 0.38 21.53
CA VAL A 735 0.18 -0.86 21.56
C VAL A 735 0.41 -1.71 20.30
N SER A 736 0.40 -3.03 20.48
CA SER A 736 0.41 -3.99 19.38
C SER A 736 -0.92 -4.03 18.63
N PHE A 737 -0.98 -4.81 17.54
CA PHE A 737 -2.27 -5.33 17.08
C PHE A 737 -2.88 -6.30 18.12
N LEU A 738 -4.18 -6.55 18.00
CA LEU A 738 -4.88 -7.59 18.73
C LEU A 738 -4.47 -8.98 18.21
N SER A 739 -4.43 -9.96 19.10
CA SER A 739 -4.28 -11.38 18.76
C SER A 739 -5.41 -11.87 17.85
N GLU A 740 -5.26 -13.08 17.29
CA GLU A 740 -6.36 -13.75 16.60
C GLU A 740 -7.59 -13.86 17.54
N PRO A 741 -8.82 -13.59 17.04
CA PRO A 741 -10.04 -13.73 17.84
C PRO A 741 -10.36 -15.21 18.10
N LEU A 742 -10.46 -15.56 19.38
CA LEU A 742 -10.82 -16.91 19.85
C LEU A 742 -12.26 -16.91 20.37
N LEU A 743 -13.14 -17.67 19.70
CA LEU A 743 -14.53 -17.82 20.11
C LEU A 743 -14.66 -18.83 21.27
N VAL A 744 -15.27 -18.39 22.38
CA VAL A 744 -15.52 -19.21 23.56
C VAL A 744 -17.03 -19.32 23.80
N GLY A 745 -17.50 -20.48 24.25
CA GLY A 745 -18.90 -20.69 24.66
C GLY A 745 -19.89 -20.97 23.53
N ALA A 746 -19.44 -21.06 22.27
CA ALA A 746 -20.30 -21.44 21.15
C ALA A 746 -20.37 -22.96 20.98
N SER A 747 -21.57 -23.47 20.64
CA SER A 747 -21.80 -24.88 20.30
C SER A 747 -22.25 -25.00 18.85
N PRO A 748 -21.31 -25.02 17.88
CA PRO A 748 -21.65 -24.99 16.47
C PRO A 748 -22.39 -26.25 16.03
N ARG A 749 -23.32 -26.07 15.10
CA ARG A 749 -23.97 -27.16 14.35
C ARG A 749 -23.38 -27.25 12.96
N TYR A 750 -23.38 -28.45 12.40
CA TYR A 750 -22.77 -28.72 11.09
C TYR A 750 -23.80 -29.26 10.11
N VAL A 751 -23.79 -28.70 8.90
CA VAL A 751 -24.55 -29.20 7.75
C VAL A 751 -23.56 -29.61 6.67
N GLU A 752 -23.42 -30.91 6.43
CA GLU A 752 -22.45 -31.47 5.49
C GLU A 752 -22.98 -31.41 4.05
N PHE A 753 -22.17 -30.87 3.12
CA PHE A 753 -22.63 -30.50 1.78
C PHE A 753 -22.79 -31.67 0.82
N GLU A 754 -22.03 -32.76 1.00
CA GLU A 754 -22.12 -33.95 0.13
C GLU A 754 -23.52 -34.56 0.11
N ARG A 755 -24.31 -34.31 1.15
CA ARG A 755 -25.68 -34.82 1.27
C ARG A 755 -26.62 -34.19 0.23
N PHE A 756 -26.24 -33.02 -0.28
CA PHE A 756 -27.05 -32.18 -1.14
C PHE A 756 -26.53 -32.10 -2.58
N SER A 757 -25.37 -32.70 -2.88
CA SER A 757 -24.85 -32.80 -4.25
C SER A 757 -24.42 -34.21 -4.61
N ARG A 758 -24.62 -34.59 -5.88
CA ARG A 758 -24.16 -35.86 -6.45
C ARG A 758 -23.03 -35.68 -7.45
N SER A 759 -22.50 -34.47 -7.61
CA SER A 759 -21.39 -34.20 -8.51
C SER A 759 -20.11 -34.85 -7.98
N THR A 760 -19.32 -35.45 -8.87
CA THR A 760 -17.97 -35.91 -8.53
C THR A 760 -16.99 -34.73 -8.66
N PRO A 761 -16.30 -34.34 -7.57
CA PRO A 761 -15.25 -33.34 -7.65
C PRO A 761 -14.16 -33.73 -8.66
N THR A 762 -13.64 -32.76 -9.40
CA THR A 762 -12.60 -32.97 -10.42
C THR A 762 -11.18 -32.88 -9.85
N VAL A 763 -11.02 -32.31 -8.65
CA VAL A 763 -9.78 -32.35 -7.87
C VAL A 763 -9.98 -33.16 -6.60
N ARG A 764 -8.88 -33.72 -6.09
CA ARG A 764 -8.86 -34.45 -4.83
C ARG A 764 -8.33 -33.56 -3.72
N ALA A 765 -8.99 -33.62 -2.57
CA ALA A 765 -8.56 -32.99 -1.33
C ALA A 765 -8.56 -34.02 -0.19
N ALA A 766 -7.55 -33.95 0.66
CA ALA A 766 -7.53 -34.62 1.96
C ALA A 766 -8.09 -33.69 3.05
N GLY A 767 -8.37 -34.20 4.25
CA GLY A 767 -8.78 -33.37 5.39
C GLY A 767 -10.22 -32.82 5.37
N ALA A 768 -11.04 -33.30 4.44
CA ALA A 768 -12.49 -33.14 4.50
C ALA A 768 -13.08 -34.04 5.61
N MET A 769 -14.32 -33.76 6.03
CA MET A 769 -15.05 -34.63 6.97
C MET A 769 -15.37 -35.99 6.35
N GLU A 770 -15.80 -36.94 7.19
CA GLU A 770 -16.13 -38.31 6.77
C GLU A 770 -17.13 -38.35 5.60
N GLY A 771 -18.02 -37.36 5.49
CA GLY A 771 -18.95 -37.21 4.37
C GLY A 771 -18.31 -36.84 3.03
N GLY A 772 -17.17 -36.15 3.02
CA GLY A 772 -16.50 -35.68 1.82
C GLY A 772 -16.68 -34.18 1.58
N TYR A 773 -16.78 -33.77 0.31
CA TYR A 773 -16.85 -32.37 -0.12
C TYR A 773 -17.51 -32.23 -1.49
N VAL A 774 -17.98 -31.02 -1.77
CA VAL A 774 -18.62 -30.61 -3.03
C VAL A 774 -17.76 -29.59 -3.75
N GLU A 775 -17.67 -29.70 -5.07
CA GLU A 775 -16.97 -28.73 -5.91
C GLU A 775 -17.94 -27.67 -6.44
N LEU A 776 -17.65 -26.41 -6.16
CA LEU A 776 -18.30 -25.25 -6.76
C LEU A 776 -17.44 -24.79 -7.94
N SER A 777 -18.00 -24.68 -9.15
CA SER A 777 -17.29 -24.11 -10.33
C SER A 777 -18.25 -23.29 -11.20
N LEU A 778 -17.81 -22.87 -12.40
CA LEU A 778 -18.66 -22.24 -13.41
C LEU A 778 -19.63 -23.25 -14.06
N GLU A 779 -19.36 -24.55 -13.94
CA GLU A 779 -20.09 -25.65 -14.56
C GLU A 779 -20.76 -26.58 -13.54
N GLN A 780 -20.14 -26.76 -12.37
CA GLN A 780 -20.62 -27.66 -11.33
C GLN A 780 -21.18 -26.87 -10.14
N ASN A 781 -22.34 -27.32 -9.65
CA ASN A 781 -23.00 -26.74 -8.47
C ASN A 781 -23.08 -25.21 -8.54
N THR A 782 -23.38 -24.66 -9.72
CA THR A 782 -23.70 -23.23 -9.91
C THR A 782 -24.92 -22.83 -9.11
N THR A 783 -25.74 -23.81 -8.72
CA THR A 783 -26.77 -23.70 -7.69
C THR A 783 -26.71 -24.94 -6.80
N LEU A 784 -26.76 -24.75 -5.47
CA LEU A 784 -26.78 -25.82 -4.48
C LEU A 784 -27.78 -25.48 -3.37
N SER A 785 -28.86 -26.25 -3.27
CA SER A 785 -29.87 -26.10 -2.21
C SER A 785 -29.56 -27.02 -1.04
N PHE A 786 -29.69 -26.52 0.17
CA PHE A 786 -29.43 -27.27 1.40
C PHE A 786 -30.35 -26.81 2.53
N GLU A 787 -30.46 -27.64 3.56
CA GLU A 787 -31.36 -27.44 4.69
C GLU A 787 -30.58 -27.15 5.97
N VAL A 788 -31.01 -26.13 6.71
CA VAL A 788 -30.50 -25.82 8.06
C VAL A 788 -31.63 -25.96 9.06
N ASP A 789 -31.48 -26.87 10.01
CA ASP A 789 -32.41 -27.02 11.14
C ASP A 789 -32.02 -26.09 12.29
N ALA A 790 -32.85 -25.07 12.51
CA ALA A 790 -32.69 -24.12 13.61
C ALA A 790 -33.58 -24.56 14.79
N PRO A 791 -33.02 -24.75 16.00
CA PRO A 791 -33.79 -25.20 17.16
C PRO A 791 -34.86 -24.20 17.58
N GLU A 792 -34.56 -22.91 17.39
CA GLU A 792 -35.36 -21.77 17.79
C GLU A 792 -35.29 -20.72 16.67
N ALA A 793 -36.30 -19.88 16.55
CA ALA A 793 -36.25 -18.77 15.61
C ALA A 793 -35.28 -17.69 16.13
N GLY A 794 -34.43 -17.14 15.26
CA GLY A 794 -33.45 -16.15 15.69
C GLY A 794 -32.41 -15.82 14.61
N GLU A 795 -31.48 -14.93 14.96
CA GLU A 795 -30.32 -14.62 14.13
C GLU A 795 -29.23 -15.67 14.37
N TYR A 796 -28.74 -16.28 13.30
CA TYR A 796 -27.64 -17.25 13.31
C TYR A 796 -26.49 -16.73 12.46
N LEU A 797 -25.26 -17.14 12.81
CA LEU A 797 -24.09 -16.91 11.97
C LEU A 797 -23.78 -18.16 11.17
N LEU A 798 -23.78 -18.04 9.84
CA LEU A 798 -23.46 -19.14 8.94
C LEU A 798 -22.12 -18.87 8.23
N GLN A 799 -21.22 -19.85 8.31
CA GLN A 799 -19.93 -19.87 7.60
C GLN A 799 -19.78 -21.16 6.81
N VAL A 800 -19.08 -21.14 5.68
CA VAL A 800 -18.68 -22.36 4.98
C VAL A 800 -17.21 -22.66 5.21
N ARG A 801 -16.90 -23.92 5.51
CA ARG A 801 -15.52 -24.40 5.48
C ARG A 801 -15.18 -24.81 4.04
N TYR A 802 -14.11 -24.23 3.52
CA TYR A 802 -13.78 -24.31 2.10
C TYR A 802 -12.28 -24.52 1.86
N ALA A 803 -11.93 -24.99 0.65
CA ALA A 803 -10.58 -24.98 0.11
C ALA A 803 -10.58 -24.36 -1.30
N ASN A 804 -9.59 -23.53 -1.60
CA ASN A 804 -9.43 -22.93 -2.93
C ASN A 804 -7.95 -22.98 -3.35
N GLY A 805 -7.60 -24.04 -4.06
CA GLY A 805 -6.26 -24.28 -4.59
C GLY A 805 -6.02 -23.66 -5.97
N SER A 806 -6.88 -22.74 -6.43
CA SER A 806 -6.88 -22.28 -7.83
C SER A 806 -5.68 -21.41 -8.20
N GLY A 807 -4.96 -20.85 -7.23
CA GLY A 807 -3.86 -19.92 -7.47
C GLY A 807 -3.08 -19.56 -6.19
N PRO A 808 -1.96 -18.83 -6.31
CA PRO A 808 -1.21 -18.31 -5.17
C PRO A 808 -2.05 -17.31 -4.36
N GLY A 809 -1.69 -17.08 -3.10
CA GLY A 809 -2.46 -16.24 -2.19
C GLY A 809 -2.40 -14.73 -2.44
N ASN A 810 -1.75 -14.25 -3.51
CA ASN A 810 -1.48 -12.83 -3.76
C ASN A 810 -1.75 -12.38 -5.22
N THR A 811 -2.26 -13.24 -6.10
CA THR A 811 -2.51 -12.89 -7.52
C THR A 811 -3.49 -13.87 -8.19
N PHE A 812 -3.54 -13.90 -9.53
CA PHE A 812 -4.31 -14.84 -10.36
C PHE A 812 -5.84 -14.64 -10.41
N ASN A 813 -6.39 -13.73 -9.62
CA ASN A 813 -7.77 -13.23 -9.76
C ASN A 813 -8.88 -14.29 -9.60
N ALA A 814 -8.61 -15.43 -8.94
CA ALA A 814 -9.53 -16.58 -8.89
C ALA A 814 -10.19 -16.80 -7.52
N CYS A 815 -10.44 -15.73 -6.77
CA CYS A 815 -11.29 -15.79 -5.57
C CYS A 815 -12.67 -16.34 -5.93
N ALA A 816 -13.16 -17.33 -5.16
CA ALA A 816 -14.47 -17.92 -5.41
C ALA A 816 -15.57 -17.18 -4.64
N LEU A 817 -16.72 -16.97 -5.27
CA LEU A 817 -17.84 -16.20 -4.74
C LEU A 817 -19.17 -16.93 -4.96
N ARG A 818 -20.00 -17.08 -3.92
CA ARG A 818 -21.39 -17.57 -4.06
C ARG A 818 -22.34 -16.74 -3.22
N SER A 819 -23.44 -16.30 -3.83
CA SER A 819 -24.56 -15.69 -3.14
C SER A 819 -25.33 -16.72 -2.32
N LEU A 820 -25.71 -16.36 -1.09
CA LEU A 820 -26.57 -17.14 -0.22
C LEU A 820 -27.99 -16.57 -0.22
N TYR A 821 -28.99 -17.43 -0.39
CA TYR A 821 -30.41 -17.09 -0.33
C TYR A 821 -31.12 -17.92 0.74
N LEU A 822 -32.07 -17.30 1.45
CA LEU A 822 -33.08 -17.95 2.27
C LEU A 822 -34.41 -17.89 1.52
N GLY A 823 -34.85 -19.02 0.95
CA GLY A 823 -35.87 -19.00 -0.11
C GLY A 823 -35.39 -18.16 -1.31
N ASP A 824 -36.10 -17.07 -1.61
CA ASP A 824 -35.73 -16.10 -2.65
C ASP A 824 -35.10 -14.81 -2.09
N GLN A 825 -34.90 -14.70 -0.77
CA GLN A 825 -34.31 -13.53 -0.15
C GLN A 825 -32.79 -13.64 -0.11
N PHE A 826 -32.09 -12.71 -0.76
CA PHE A 826 -30.64 -12.59 -0.71
C PHE A 826 -30.15 -12.26 0.71
N GLN A 827 -29.15 -13.00 1.19
CA GLN A 827 -28.58 -12.86 2.54
C GLN A 827 -27.14 -12.32 2.52
N GLY A 828 -26.46 -12.38 1.37
CA GLY A 828 -25.06 -11.95 1.23
C GLY A 828 -24.25 -12.91 0.35
N VAL A 829 -22.95 -12.69 0.30
CA VAL A 829 -21.99 -13.50 -0.48
C VAL A 829 -20.99 -14.17 0.46
N TRP A 830 -20.78 -15.47 0.27
CA TRP A 830 -19.61 -16.13 0.81
C TRP A 830 -18.42 -15.93 -0.12
N VAL A 831 -17.38 -15.33 0.45
CA VAL A 831 -16.09 -15.10 -0.17
C VAL A 831 -15.16 -16.22 0.24
N MET A 832 -14.58 -16.88 -0.76
CA MET A 832 -13.69 -18.04 -0.61
C MET A 832 -12.36 -17.76 -1.33
N PRO A 833 -11.49 -16.92 -0.73
CA PRO A 833 -10.20 -16.55 -1.29
C PRO A 833 -9.27 -17.73 -1.55
N GLN A 834 -8.34 -17.59 -2.48
CA GLN A 834 -7.29 -18.59 -2.71
C GLN A 834 -6.47 -18.85 -1.44
N ARG A 835 -6.08 -20.10 -1.21
CA ARG A 835 -5.31 -20.52 -0.02
C ARG A 835 -3.94 -21.12 -0.34
N GLY A 836 -3.57 -21.18 -1.63
CA GLY A 836 -2.29 -21.68 -2.11
C GLY A 836 -2.43 -22.32 -3.49
N GLN A 837 -1.41 -22.16 -4.34
CA GLN A 837 -1.41 -22.74 -5.69
C GLN A 837 -1.49 -24.27 -5.59
N ASP A 838 -2.49 -24.91 -6.19
CA ASP A 838 -2.71 -26.37 -6.17
C ASP A 838 -2.86 -27.01 -4.77
N GLU A 839 -3.08 -26.21 -3.71
CA GLU A 839 -3.23 -26.71 -2.34
C GLU A 839 -4.70 -26.96 -1.99
N TRP A 840 -5.28 -27.97 -2.63
CA TRP A 840 -6.71 -28.28 -2.48
C TRP A 840 -7.08 -28.93 -1.15
N SER A 841 -6.11 -29.37 -0.34
CA SER A 841 -6.35 -29.85 1.03
C SER A 841 -6.14 -28.77 2.10
N ASN A 842 -5.88 -27.52 1.72
CA ASN A 842 -5.80 -26.39 2.65
C ASN A 842 -7.18 -25.81 2.91
N TRP A 843 -7.80 -26.23 4.02
CA TRP A 843 -9.14 -25.82 4.42
C TRP A 843 -9.12 -24.61 5.35
N GLY A 844 -10.01 -23.65 5.11
CA GLY A 844 -10.27 -22.50 5.97
C GLY A 844 -11.76 -22.19 6.08
N MET A 845 -12.09 -21.12 6.80
CA MET A 845 -13.47 -20.65 6.96
C MET A 845 -13.72 -19.44 6.08
N SER A 846 -14.90 -19.34 5.47
CA SER A 846 -15.37 -18.13 4.78
C SER A 846 -15.74 -17.03 5.78
N ASN A 847 -16.07 -15.84 5.26
CA ASN A 847 -16.77 -14.83 6.05
C ASN A 847 -18.09 -15.37 6.60
N ALA A 848 -18.51 -14.85 7.76
CA ALA A 848 -19.80 -15.17 8.36
C ALA A 848 -20.91 -14.30 7.77
N LEU A 849 -22.07 -14.90 7.54
CA LEU A 849 -23.30 -14.20 7.18
C LEU A 849 -24.31 -14.32 8.33
N ARG A 850 -24.91 -13.18 8.69
CA ARG A 850 -26.02 -13.09 9.66
C ARG A 850 -27.32 -13.45 8.93
N VAL A 851 -28.01 -14.48 9.39
CA VAL A 851 -29.25 -14.97 8.77
C VAL A 851 -30.33 -15.17 9.83
N ASN A 852 -31.48 -14.56 9.63
CA ASN A 852 -32.65 -14.78 10.49
C ASN A 852 -33.37 -16.06 10.07
N LEU A 853 -33.22 -17.13 10.86
CA LEU A 853 -33.83 -18.43 10.61
C LEU A 853 -35.13 -18.59 11.42
N ALA A 854 -36.12 -19.25 10.83
CA ALA A 854 -37.31 -19.69 11.55
C ALA A 854 -36.99 -20.97 12.35
N ALA A 855 -37.75 -21.25 13.41
CA ALA A 855 -37.62 -22.53 14.12
C ALA A 855 -37.97 -23.71 13.19
N GLY A 856 -37.17 -24.77 13.23
CA GLY A 856 -37.24 -25.94 12.37
C GLY A 856 -36.37 -25.82 11.12
N VAL A 857 -36.78 -26.52 10.05
CA VAL A 857 -36.02 -26.63 8.81
C VAL A 857 -36.17 -25.39 7.94
N ASN A 858 -35.05 -24.76 7.61
CA ASN A 858 -34.96 -23.62 6.70
C ASN A 858 -34.31 -24.04 5.39
N GLN A 859 -34.86 -23.59 4.26
CA GLN A 859 -34.36 -23.88 2.91
C GLN A 859 -33.42 -22.78 2.45
N LEU A 860 -32.15 -23.10 2.27
CA LEU A 860 -31.14 -22.17 1.76
C LEU A 860 -30.63 -22.62 0.40
N ARG A 861 -30.13 -21.65 -0.37
CA ARG A 861 -29.57 -21.87 -1.71
C ARG A 861 -28.29 -21.08 -1.88
N LEU A 862 -27.22 -21.77 -2.25
CA LEU A 862 -26.04 -21.14 -2.85
C LEU A 862 -26.24 -20.98 -4.35
N GLN A 863 -25.81 -19.85 -4.87
CA GLN A 863 -25.97 -19.51 -6.29
C GLN A 863 -24.75 -18.73 -6.80
N LEU A 864 -24.34 -19.03 -8.03
CA LEU A 864 -23.39 -18.24 -8.79
C LEU A 864 -24.17 -17.20 -9.62
N ASP A 865 -24.35 -16.01 -9.07
CA ASP A 865 -24.98 -14.88 -9.75
C ASP A 865 -24.01 -14.15 -10.69
N PRO A 866 -24.51 -13.37 -11.67
CA PRO A 866 -23.64 -12.60 -12.57
C PRO A 866 -22.63 -11.69 -11.86
N PHE A 867 -23.02 -11.03 -10.76
CA PHE A 867 -22.14 -10.17 -9.96
C PHE A 867 -21.14 -10.96 -9.08
N ASN A 868 -21.22 -12.29 -9.07
CA ASN A 868 -20.18 -13.14 -8.46
C ASN A 868 -19.02 -13.43 -9.44
N ALA A 869 -19.09 -12.95 -10.68
CA ALA A 869 -18.02 -13.15 -11.66
C ALA A 869 -16.74 -12.41 -11.23
N ASN A 870 -15.72 -13.17 -10.82
CA ASN A 870 -14.41 -12.64 -10.50
C ASN A 870 -13.63 -12.19 -11.75
N MET A 871 -12.47 -11.56 -11.53
CA MET A 871 -11.69 -10.95 -12.61
C MET A 871 -10.97 -11.97 -13.51
N ASN A 872 -10.75 -13.21 -13.04
CA ASN A 872 -10.21 -14.29 -13.85
C ASN A 872 -11.16 -14.61 -15.02
N GLY A 873 -12.45 -14.77 -14.73
CA GLY A 873 -13.52 -14.99 -15.73
C GLY A 873 -13.54 -16.39 -16.35
N GLN A 874 -12.58 -17.24 -16.03
CA GLN A 874 -12.55 -18.66 -16.42
C GLN A 874 -12.56 -19.58 -15.21
N ILE A 875 -12.10 -19.11 -14.05
CA ILE A 875 -12.00 -19.89 -12.83
C ILE A 875 -12.70 -19.16 -11.70
N ASN A 876 -13.79 -19.75 -11.18
CA ASN A 876 -14.47 -19.33 -9.95
C ASN A 876 -14.84 -20.59 -9.16
N ARG A 877 -13.81 -21.13 -8.50
CA ARG A 877 -13.81 -22.52 -8.03
C ARG A 877 -13.40 -22.64 -6.56
N ALA A 878 -14.15 -23.44 -5.81
CA ALA A 878 -13.82 -23.82 -4.44
C ALA A 878 -14.36 -25.22 -4.12
N LEU A 879 -13.74 -25.92 -3.18
CA LEU A 879 -14.32 -27.09 -2.53
C LEU A 879 -14.97 -26.65 -1.22
N VAL A 880 -16.13 -27.21 -0.89
CA VAL A 880 -16.84 -26.94 0.37
C VAL A 880 -17.22 -28.26 1.03
N ASP A 881 -16.99 -28.39 2.34
CA ASP A 881 -17.35 -29.61 3.08
C ASP A 881 -18.61 -29.43 3.94
N ARG A 882 -18.76 -28.29 4.63
CA ARG A 882 -19.90 -28.04 5.52
C ARG A 882 -20.21 -26.57 5.69
N VAL A 883 -21.45 -26.32 6.11
CA VAL A 883 -21.84 -25.08 6.78
C VAL A 883 -21.69 -25.25 8.29
N VAL A 884 -21.06 -24.28 8.94
CA VAL A 884 -21.00 -24.13 10.38
C VAL A 884 -22.02 -23.08 10.79
N VAL A 885 -22.94 -23.47 11.68
CA VAL A 885 -24.05 -22.65 12.17
C VAL A 885 -23.81 -22.39 13.65
N TYR A 886 -23.61 -21.13 14.02
CA TYR A 886 -23.41 -20.70 15.40
C TYR A 886 -24.68 -20.15 16.01
#